data_AF-A0A7S6S2I3-F1
#
_entry.id   AF-A0A7S6S2I3-F1
#
_cell.length_a   1.000
_cell.length_b   1.000
_cell.length_c   1.000
_cell.angle_alpha   90.00
_cell.angle_beta   90.00
_cell.angle_gamma   90.00
#
_symmetry.space_group_name_H-M   'P 1'
#
loop_
_entity.id
_entity.type
_entity.pdbx_description
1 polymer ?
#
loop_
_entity_poly.entity_id
_entity_poly.type
_entity_poly.pdbx_seq_one_letter_code
_entity_poly.pdbx_strand_id
1 'polypeptide(L)'
;MTLAAPPHTSSHSSPHASPGSVPAATTLERNLSCLGERQADLARRLRETQAANIAFEQAADGLFTAQHQGRWLASRHRPRAEAERIAASVDIVEHALFVVGGFGVGHHVAELARRIDRTGVIIVYEPDLGLLRAVLERIDHSDWLRGALIVFLTDPTDRAALPRRLAGAESIVAQGVAFLEHPADRARLQSDLPAVADLVREFVAATKTTLLTTLVRAADTTRNLLGNLDHYALGPGIAPLRDAAKDRPAVVVSAGPSLQRNLDELARPGVRDRCVIVAVQTVLKPLLQAGVRPHFVTALDYHEISRRFYEGLTPSDVQDVTLVADPKAHPAILDAFPGRVRCMANGFLDRVLGPLARDMGALPAGATVAHLSFYLARHLGCNPIALVGQDLGFSDGLYYARGTAIDDVWAPELNPFNTMEMMEWSRIARHRLHLQRLTDHEGKTILSDAQMVAYLQQFERDFAEARERGVRVIDASEGGVRKQHAESMRLAELLAAHAATPLPHLPPVSEDERRPANAVSERLAAVRCDVARIASVSGETESILREILEHQRDASRISRLFKRLDERRHEVERIFEAFELVNHVNQMAVFRRMKRDRRIHLSRGADDLTKQRLQLERDLDNVVWTRDAASELAAMLDDAIETVTGDARPGAARRRHVTPPRPASEHAASVELAGSDVRTPSHVAAMIAIDPSRRGGEASAPCAATLHGRTLLQRTLERISRSRRLDSIILLAPIGFDVESLLDRSRVTRPLLIERCEQSPFGPEREAIAAARRWSRTCWRGGISGMSAWDESIAPQAMHHVMAQRGVTAAVIVAPVWPLVAVDGEGGIDSLVERHLRHPSQHNLVFSQHPPGFGACLVSASLMRELALRNRLATIGALLVYQPRAPQGDPIARDANVQIDHRVRGALGHGLVQTPADRAMVERLPESLLERGTSVEIVEALERASADVDPALEHVILEITTARDDAGHYATLRGGSGAIHHMSLDEARRVIDQVAARGATALTLDGRGDPLLHPRFAEIIEHARSVGVAGVHVRTTLRMDASAIDLLAAPPIEVVSVDLHADRAATYRVMMGDDGFRRTLENVERLLQHRRRLTDHPGSAAFSLPWVVPRLLRCRATYEDIESFFDRWVNALGCAVIEGAPAALRHEGERTDSLPLAWESSSLASAAPPAKVVRRELLRRMMIRVDGAAPISEVNAWSSPVAGNVFEQPLHDVWRELVEQRTAWIDAPARRIVPLGIDRP
;
A
#
# COMPACT_ATOMS: atom_id res chain seq x y z
N MET A 1 -40.14 3.88 -10.80
CA MET A 1 -40.01 2.46 -10.39
C MET A 1 -39.60 2.38 -8.94
N THR A 2 -40.57 2.16 -8.06
CA THR A 2 -40.41 1.69 -6.67
C THR A 2 -39.58 0.40 -6.68
N LEU A 3 -38.56 0.31 -5.83
CA LEU A 3 -37.87 -0.95 -5.57
C LEU A 3 -38.92 -1.98 -5.13
N ALA A 4 -39.00 -3.07 -5.88
CA ALA A 4 -39.85 -4.20 -5.58
C ALA A 4 -39.54 -4.73 -4.18
N ALA A 5 -40.60 -4.96 -3.40
CA ALA A 5 -40.57 -5.78 -2.21
C ALA A 5 -39.99 -7.18 -2.53
N PRO A 6 -39.36 -7.86 -1.57
CA PRO A 6 -38.82 -9.21 -1.78
C PRO A 6 -39.92 -10.18 -2.23
N PRO A 7 -39.58 -11.21 -3.03
CA PRO A 7 -40.56 -12.06 -3.68
C PRO A 7 -41.40 -12.82 -2.65
N HIS A 8 -42.72 -12.71 -2.79
CA HIS A 8 -43.65 -13.64 -2.19
C HIS A 8 -43.33 -15.04 -2.72
N THR A 9 -42.97 -15.96 -1.83
CA THR A 9 -42.93 -17.39 -2.11
C THR A 9 -44.31 -17.83 -2.60
N SER A 10 -44.42 -18.16 -3.89
CA SER A 10 -45.59 -18.80 -4.46
C SER A 10 -45.73 -20.20 -3.85
N SER A 11 -46.74 -20.38 -3.01
CA SER A 11 -47.16 -21.68 -2.53
C SER A 11 -47.67 -22.51 -3.70
N HIS A 12 -46.94 -23.56 -4.05
CA HIS A 12 -47.47 -24.63 -4.88
C HIS A 12 -48.67 -25.26 -4.16
N SER A 13 -49.83 -25.17 -4.81
CA SER A 13 -51.00 -25.95 -4.48
C SER A 13 -50.70 -27.45 -4.66
N SER A 14 -50.77 -28.18 -3.55
CA SER A 14 -50.98 -29.64 -3.53
C SER A 14 -52.24 -29.91 -2.70
N PRO A 15 -53.01 -30.97 -3.01
CA PRO A 15 -54.46 -30.98 -2.84
C PRO A 15 -54.91 -31.29 -1.41
N HIS A 16 -55.98 -30.60 -1.02
CA HIS A 16 -56.95 -30.91 0.05
C HIS A 16 -56.58 -31.99 1.08
N ALA A 17 -56.07 -31.55 2.23
CA ALA A 17 -56.28 -32.23 3.51
C ALA A 17 -57.28 -31.40 4.35
N SER A 18 -58.28 -32.09 4.90
CA SER A 18 -59.43 -31.56 5.64
C SER A 18 -59.04 -30.68 6.85
N PRO A 19 -59.91 -29.75 7.29
CA PRO A 19 -59.57 -28.76 8.31
C PRO A 19 -59.55 -29.41 9.71
N GLY A 20 -58.35 -29.82 10.14
CA GLY A 20 -58.05 -30.04 11.56
C GLY A 20 -57.76 -28.70 12.24
N SER A 21 -58.46 -28.42 13.34
CA SER A 21 -58.29 -27.23 14.17
C SER A 21 -56.85 -27.05 14.66
N VAL A 22 -56.15 -26.03 14.15
CA VAL A 22 -54.86 -25.57 14.70
C VAL A 22 -55.16 -24.82 16.03
N PRO A 23 -54.49 -25.13 17.15
CA PRO A 23 -54.66 -24.37 18.39
C PRO A 23 -54.23 -22.91 18.20
N ALA A 24 -54.96 -21.97 18.77
CA ALA A 24 -54.58 -20.55 18.75
C ALA A 24 -53.19 -20.37 19.41
N ALA A 25 -52.21 -19.88 18.65
CA ALA A 25 -50.86 -19.65 19.14
C ALA A 25 -50.86 -18.72 20.36
N THR A 26 -50.11 -19.09 21.41
CA THR A 26 -49.93 -18.28 22.62
C THR A 26 -49.33 -16.91 22.27
N THR A 27 -49.55 -15.89 23.11
CA THR A 27 -49.01 -14.53 22.89
C THR A 27 -47.48 -14.56 22.67
N LEU A 28 -46.78 -15.40 23.42
CA LEU A 28 -45.35 -15.63 23.22
C LEU A 28 -45.04 -16.11 21.80
N GLU A 29 -45.66 -17.20 21.33
CA GLU A 29 -45.34 -17.76 20.01
C GLU A 29 -45.70 -16.79 18.88
N ARG A 30 -46.75 -15.98 19.05
CA ARG A 30 -47.03 -14.87 18.12
C ARG A 30 -45.88 -13.87 18.05
N ASN A 31 -45.35 -13.45 19.19
CA ASN A 31 -44.20 -12.54 19.24
C ASN A 31 -42.92 -13.17 18.68
N LEU A 32 -42.58 -14.40 19.09
CA LEU A 32 -41.37 -15.09 18.65
C LEU A 32 -41.36 -15.39 17.15
N SER A 33 -42.53 -15.71 16.57
CA SER A 33 -42.66 -15.89 15.11
C SER A 33 -42.30 -14.64 14.30
N CYS A 34 -42.37 -13.45 14.91
CA CYS A 34 -42.04 -12.19 14.25
C CYS A 34 -40.52 -11.89 14.24
N LEU A 35 -39.71 -12.60 15.02
CA LEU A 35 -38.25 -12.40 15.06
C LEU A 35 -37.53 -12.93 13.79
N GLY A 36 -38.19 -13.84 13.05
CA GLY A 36 -37.72 -14.40 11.78
C GLY A 36 -36.46 -15.27 11.88
N GLU A 37 -35.93 -15.72 10.74
CA GLU A 37 -34.74 -16.58 10.68
C GLU A 37 -33.48 -15.89 11.23
N ARG A 38 -33.39 -14.56 11.09
CA ARG A 38 -32.25 -13.74 11.53
C ARG A 38 -31.99 -13.81 13.04
N GLN A 39 -32.99 -14.21 13.83
CA GLN A 39 -32.94 -14.24 15.29
C GLN A 39 -33.51 -15.56 15.84
N ALA A 40 -33.44 -16.63 15.06
CA ALA A 40 -33.92 -17.95 15.44
C ALA A 40 -33.20 -18.50 16.70
N ASP A 41 -31.92 -18.16 16.88
CA ASP A 41 -31.14 -18.50 18.07
C ASP A 41 -31.73 -17.87 19.34
N LEU A 42 -32.10 -16.58 19.27
CA LEU A 42 -32.72 -15.86 20.38
C LEU A 42 -34.12 -16.42 20.68
N ALA A 43 -34.91 -16.69 19.65
CA ALA A 43 -36.25 -17.28 19.83
C ALA A 43 -36.18 -18.63 20.55
N ARG A 44 -35.21 -19.49 20.19
CA ARG A 44 -34.94 -20.75 20.89
C ARG A 44 -34.53 -20.52 22.34
N ARG A 45 -33.54 -19.65 22.59
CA ARG A 45 -33.10 -19.30 23.95
C ARG A 45 -34.25 -18.79 24.83
N LEU A 46 -35.13 -17.95 24.28
CA LEU A 46 -36.31 -17.44 25.00
C LEU A 46 -37.31 -18.55 25.35
N ARG A 47 -37.53 -19.55 24.47
CA ARG A 47 -38.39 -20.71 24.79
C ARG A 47 -37.84 -21.53 25.95
N GLU A 48 -36.51 -21.66 26.01
CA GLU A 48 -35.79 -22.43 27.03
C GLU A 48 -35.58 -21.65 28.35
N THR A 49 -35.70 -20.33 28.31
CA THR A 49 -35.48 -19.45 29.48
C THR A 49 -36.72 -19.40 30.38
N GLN A 50 -36.51 -19.51 31.70
CA GLN A 50 -37.56 -19.28 32.68
C GLN A 50 -37.93 -17.77 32.74
N ALA A 51 -39.22 -17.46 32.63
CA ALA A 51 -39.72 -16.09 32.74
C ALA A 51 -39.41 -15.49 34.12
N ALA A 52 -38.93 -14.25 34.15
CA ALA A 52 -38.72 -13.51 35.38
C ALA A 52 -40.06 -13.20 36.08
N ASN A 53 -40.04 -13.11 37.41
CA ASN A 53 -41.22 -12.73 38.18
C ASN A 53 -41.45 -11.22 38.09
N ILE A 54 -42.40 -10.81 37.25
CA ILE A 54 -42.73 -9.41 36.97
C ILE A 54 -44.18 -9.13 37.37
N ALA A 55 -44.40 -8.06 38.14
CA ALA A 55 -45.73 -7.58 38.47
C ALA A 55 -46.24 -6.62 37.38
N PHE A 56 -47.28 -7.03 36.65
CA PHE A 56 -47.91 -6.21 35.60
C PHE A 56 -49.12 -5.46 36.15
N GLU A 57 -49.24 -4.18 35.80
CA GLU A 57 -50.38 -3.32 36.13
C GLU A 57 -50.87 -2.60 34.88
N GLN A 58 -52.14 -2.19 34.86
CA GLN A 58 -52.67 -1.35 33.78
C GLN A 58 -52.59 0.12 34.21
N ALA A 59 -51.91 0.95 33.42
CA ALA A 59 -51.76 2.38 33.68
C ALA A 59 -53.03 3.16 33.30
N ALA A 60 -53.09 4.44 33.67
CA ALA A 60 -54.26 5.29 33.46
C ALA A 60 -54.57 5.57 31.98
N ASP A 61 -53.62 5.34 31.08
CA ASP A 61 -53.77 5.45 29.62
C ASP A 61 -54.07 4.11 28.92
N GLY A 62 -54.38 3.07 29.71
CA GLY A 62 -54.82 1.75 29.25
C GLY A 62 -53.68 0.80 28.83
N LEU A 63 -52.43 1.26 28.79
CA LEU A 63 -51.27 0.41 28.49
C LEU A 63 -50.77 -0.33 29.74
N PHE A 64 -50.12 -1.47 29.54
CA PHE A 64 -49.45 -2.18 30.63
C PHE A 64 -48.20 -1.43 31.08
N THR A 65 -48.01 -1.32 32.38
CA THR A 65 -46.73 -1.03 33.02
C THR A 65 -46.32 -2.25 33.85
N ALA A 66 -45.07 -2.30 34.28
CA ALA A 66 -44.56 -3.44 35.02
C ALA A 66 -43.48 -3.05 36.02
N GLN A 67 -43.40 -3.79 37.12
CA GLN A 67 -42.35 -3.67 38.12
C GLN A 67 -41.52 -4.96 38.18
N HIS A 68 -40.19 -4.81 38.11
CA HIS A 68 -39.23 -5.89 38.27
C HIS A 68 -38.19 -5.48 39.32
N GLN A 69 -38.03 -6.29 40.36
CA GLN A 69 -37.10 -6.03 41.47
C GLN A 69 -37.24 -4.61 42.08
N GLY A 70 -38.47 -4.15 42.28
CA GLY A 70 -38.76 -2.82 42.84
C GLY A 70 -38.61 -1.64 41.88
N ARG A 71 -38.15 -1.86 40.63
CA ARG A 71 -38.01 -0.83 39.60
C ARG A 71 -39.13 -0.91 38.57
N TRP A 72 -39.66 0.24 38.17
CA TRP A 72 -40.64 0.33 37.09
C TRP A 72 -39.96 0.19 35.74
N LEU A 73 -40.56 -0.59 34.82
CA LEU A 73 -40.08 -0.85 33.47
C LEU A 73 -40.68 0.11 32.41
N ALA A 74 -41.55 1.02 32.85
CA ALA A 74 -42.08 2.18 32.12
C ALA A 74 -42.74 3.12 33.14
N SER A 75 -43.19 4.29 32.71
CA SER A 75 -43.97 5.26 33.48
C SER A 75 -45.14 4.56 34.20
N ARG A 76 -45.22 4.76 35.51
CA ARG A 76 -46.28 4.17 36.35
C ARG A 76 -47.68 4.60 35.91
N HIS A 77 -47.83 5.86 35.49
CA HIS A 77 -49.14 6.47 35.27
C HIS A 77 -49.47 6.69 33.79
N ARG A 78 -48.47 7.01 32.96
CA ARG A 78 -48.66 7.34 31.53
C ARG A 78 -47.56 6.76 30.62
N PRO A 79 -47.45 5.43 30.46
CA PRO A 79 -46.51 4.79 29.51
C PRO A 79 -46.58 5.33 28.08
N ARG A 80 -47.77 5.66 27.57
CA ARG A 80 -47.94 6.16 26.20
C ARG A 80 -47.23 7.51 26.01
N ALA A 81 -47.47 8.44 26.92
CA ALA A 81 -46.88 9.78 26.87
C ALA A 81 -45.35 9.75 27.06
N GLU A 82 -44.82 8.77 27.79
CA GLU A 82 -43.38 8.53 27.87
C GLU A 82 -42.82 8.03 26.53
N ALA A 83 -43.44 6.99 25.95
CA ALA A 83 -43.04 6.44 24.65
C ALA A 83 -43.03 7.50 23.55
N GLU A 84 -44.07 8.33 23.48
CA GLU A 84 -44.19 9.44 22.51
C GLU A 84 -43.08 10.50 22.68
N ARG A 85 -42.69 10.81 23.92
CA ARG A 85 -41.63 11.76 24.24
C ARG A 85 -40.25 11.22 23.89
N ILE A 86 -39.99 9.95 24.22
CA ILE A 86 -38.73 9.27 23.89
C ILE A 86 -38.58 9.20 22.36
N ALA A 87 -39.61 8.76 21.65
CA ALA A 87 -39.57 8.69 20.19
C ALA A 87 -39.50 10.08 19.52
N ALA A 88 -39.91 11.17 20.19
CA ALA A 88 -39.79 12.55 19.69
C ALA A 88 -38.39 13.15 19.92
N SER A 89 -37.55 12.55 20.77
CA SER A 89 -36.21 13.05 21.07
C SER A 89 -35.20 12.83 19.95
N VAL A 90 -35.55 12.04 18.93
CA VAL A 90 -34.68 11.70 17.81
C VAL A 90 -35.23 12.20 16.48
N ASP A 91 -34.33 12.68 15.63
CA ASP A 91 -34.66 13.06 14.26
C ASP A 91 -34.68 11.80 13.37
N ILE A 92 -35.89 11.32 13.07
CA ILE A 92 -36.08 10.14 12.23
C ILE A 92 -35.82 10.41 10.74
N VAL A 93 -35.79 11.67 10.31
CA VAL A 93 -35.50 12.04 8.91
C VAL A 93 -33.99 11.93 8.66
N GLU A 94 -33.17 12.39 9.60
CA GLU A 94 -31.71 12.37 9.47
C GLU A 94 -31.07 11.02 9.80
N HIS A 95 -31.65 10.22 10.70
CA HIS A 95 -31.07 8.93 11.13
C HIS A 95 -31.93 7.76 10.65
N ALA A 96 -31.31 6.66 10.21
CA ALA A 96 -32.01 5.47 9.73
C ALA A 96 -31.78 4.22 10.60
N LEU A 97 -30.80 4.25 11.50
CA LEU A 97 -30.54 3.24 12.52
C LEU A 97 -30.78 3.83 13.91
N PHE A 98 -31.51 3.12 14.76
CA PHE A 98 -31.78 3.54 16.13
C PHE A 98 -31.36 2.47 17.11
N VAL A 99 -30.56 2.82 18.12
CA VAL A 99 -30.12 1.91 19.16
C VAL A 99 -30.84 2.27 20.45
N VAL A 100 -31.63 1.33 20.98
CA VAL A 100 -32.42 1.51 22.19
C VAL A 100 -31.78 0.72 23.32
N GLY A 101 -31.39 1.43 24.38
CA GLY A 101 -30.90 0.83 25.62
C GLY A 101 -32.05 0.37 26.52
N GLY A 102 -32.38 -0.92 26.47
CA GLY A 102 -33.42 -1.55 27.29
C GLY A 102 -34.75 -1.72 26.56
N PHE A 103 -35.35 -2.92 26.70
CA PHE A 103 -36.67 -3.20 26.13
C PHE A 103 -37.81 -2.75 27.06
N GLY A 104 -37.59 -2.74 28.39
CA GLY A 104 -38.64 -2.46 29.37
C GLY A 104 -39.88 -3.31 29.11
N VAL A 105 -41.03 -2.65 28.93
CA VAL A 105 -42.29 -3.28 28.45
C VAL A 105 -42.58 -3.04 26.95
N GLY A 106 -41.63 -2.46 26.20
CA GLY A 106 -41.66 -2.36 24.73
C GLY A 106 -42.41 -1.18 24.11
N HIS A 107 -43.05 -0.30 24.90
CA HIS A 107 -43.87 0.79 24.36
C HIS A 107 -43.09 1.86 23.58
N HIS A 108 -41.92 2.27 24.07
CA HIS A 108 -41.05 3.23 23.40
C HIS A 108 -40.49 2.69 22.08
N VAL A 109 -40.16 1.39 22.05
CA VAL A 109 -39.73 0.71 20.81
C VAL A 109 -40.88 0.64 19.81
N ALA A 110 -42.09 0.29 20.27
CA ALA A 110 -43.27 0.24 19.42
C ALA A 110 -43.63 1.61 18.81
N GLU A 111 -43.55 2.68 19.61
CA GLU A 111 -43.81 4.04 19.12
C GLU A 111 -42.75 4.50 18.11
N LEU A 112 -41.47 4.22 18.38
CA LEU A 112 -40.40 4.50 17.41
C LEU A 112 -40.61 3.72 16.11
N ALA A 113 -40.92 2.42 16.19
CA ALA A 113 -41.18 1.55 15.03
C ALA A 113 -42.32 2.10 14.14
N ARG A 114 -43.42 2.58 14.74
CA ARG A 114 -44.53 3.20 14.01
C ARG A 114 -44.15 4.51 13.32
N ARG A 115 -43.23 5.30 13.90
CA ARG A 115 -42.79 6.57 13.33
C ARG A 115 -41.82 6.39 12.17
N ILE A 116 -40.85 5.49 12.31
CA ILE A 116 -39.87 5.20 11.27
C ILE A 116 -40.46 4.38 10.12
N ASP A 117 -41.57 3.67 10.38
CA ASP A 117 -42.22 2.77 9.42
C ASP A 117 -41.19 1.74 8.88
N ARG A 118 -41.41 1.19 7.68
CA ARG A 118 -40.49 0.23 7.04
C ARG A 118 -39.16 0.85 6.53
N THR A 119 -38.81 2.06 6.96
CA THR A 119 -37.69 2.84 6.37
C THR A 119 -36.44 2.92 7.25
N GLY A 120 -36.39 2.19 8.36
CA GLY A 120 -35.27 2.17 9.29
C GLY A 120 -35.10 0.84 10.01
N VAL A 121 -34.05 0.79 10.83
CA VAL A 121 -33.69 -0.36 11.67
C VAL A 121 -33.66 0.06 13.14
N ILE A 122 -34.17 -0.80 14.03
CA ILE A 122 -34.06 -0.60 15.48
C ILE A 122 -33.25 -1.75 16.07
N ILE A 123 -32.15 -1.42 16.76
CA ILE A 123 -31.39 -2.33 17.61
C ILE A 123 -31.87 -2.13 19.04
N VAL A 124 -32.27 -3.20 19.74
CA VAL A 124 -32.67 -3.16 21.14
C VAL A 124 -31.67 -3.95 21.97
N TYR A 125 -30.99 -3.31 22.92
CA TYR A 125 -30.13 -4.02 23.88
C TYR A 125 -30.94 -4.44 25.11
N GLU A 126 -31.06 -5.75 25.33
CA GLU A 126 -31.71 -6.33 26.51
C GLU A 126 -30.97 -7.61 26.95
N PRO A 127 -30.12 -7.54 27.99
CA PRO A 127 -29.35 -8.69 28.47
C PRO A 127 -30.18 -9.66 29.33
N ASP A 128 -31.29 -9.22 29.94
CA ASP A 128 -32.12 -10.07 30.81
C ASP A 128 -33.16 -10.83 29.98
N LEU A 129 -32.80 -12.06 29.57
CA LEU A 129 -33.69 -12.94 28.83
C LEU A 129 -34.95 -13.33 29.60
N GLY A 130 -34.87 -13.43 30.93
CA GLY A 130 -36.02 -13.76 31.77
C GLY A 130 -37.05 -12.63 31.78
N LEU A 131 -36.58 -11.39 31.84
CA LEU A 131 -37.41 -10.19 31.71
C LEU A 131 -38.04 -10.10 30.33
N LEU A 132 -37.23 -10.20 29.27
CA LEU A 132 -37.72 -10.15 27.89
C LEU A 132 -38.77 -11.25 27.63
N ARG A 133 -38.52 -12.47 28.13
CA ARG A 133 -39.45 -13.60 28.03
C ARG A 133 -40.78 -13.33 28.72
N ALA A 134 -40.76 -12.79 29.94
CA ALA A 134 -41.96 -12.50 30.72
C ALA A 134 -42.83 -11.41 30.05
N VAL A 135 -42.21 -10.38 29.47
CA VAL A 135 -42.92 -9.31 28.74
C VAL A 135 -43.55 -9.86 27.46
N LEU A 136 -42.79 -10.60 26.64
CA LEU A 136 -43.29 -11.17 25.39
C LEU A 136 -44.37 -12.24 25.60
N GLU A 137 -44.47 -12.82 26.79
CA GLU A 137 -45.55 -13.75 27.14
C GLU A 137 -46.86 -13.02 27.50
N ARG A 138 -46.74 -11.83 28.09
CA ARG A 138 -47.88 -11.08 28.63
C ARG A 138 -48.47 -10.06 27.65
N ILE A 139 -47.62 -9.40 26.86
CA ILE A 139 -48.01 -8.31 25.96
C ILE A 139 -47.80 -8.75 24.50
N ASP A 140 -48.82 -8.56 23.67
CA ASP A 140 -48.72 -8.83 22.24
C ASP A 140 -48.03 -7.65 21.51
N HIS A 141 -46.83 -7.90 21.01
CA HIS A 141 -46.01 -6.95 20.24
C HIS A 141 -45.97 -7.31 18.75
N SER A 142 -46.71 -8.33 18.31
CA SER A 142 -46.56 -8.92 16.98
C SER A 142 -46.90 -7.95 15.83
N ASP A 143 -47.80 -6.99 16.06
CA ASP A 143 -48.23 -5.99 15.08
C ASP A 143 -47.05 -5.13 14.57
N TRP A 144 -46.34 -4.46 15.47
CA TRP A 144 -45.23 -3.59 15.10
C TRP A 144 -43.91 -4.35 14.87
N LEU A 145 -43.73 -5.53 15.48
CA LEU A 145 -42.56 -6.39 15.21
C LEU A 145 -42.53 -6.89 13.77
N ARG A 146 -43.69 -7.09 13.11
CA ARG A 146 -43.75 -7.40 11.67
C ARG A 146 -43.55 -6.17 10.78
N GLY A 147 -43.85 -4.99 11.31
CA GLY A 147 -43.86 -3.73 10.58
C GLY A 147 -42.49 -3.07 10.40
N ALA A 148 -41.48 -3.46 11.17
CA ALA A 148 -40.14 -2.87 11.11
C ALA A 148 -39.03 -3.92 11.31
N LEU A 149 -37.81 -3.61 10.85
CA LEU A 149 -36.64 -4.47 11.09
C LEU A 149 -36.09 -4.21 12.51
N ILE A 150 -36.43 -5.10 13.44
CA ILE A 150 -36.04 -5.03 14.85
C ILE A 150 -35.00 -6.12 15.15
N VAL A 151 -33.84 -5.72 15.69
CA VAL A 151 -32.75 -6.60 16.08
C VAL A 151 -32.50 -6.47 17.57
N PHE A 152 -32.63 -7.57 18.31
CA PHE A 152 -32.23 -7.63 19.71
C PHE A 152 -30.72 -7.89 19.82
N LEU A 153 -30.09 -7.35 20.86
CA LEU A 153 -28.72 -7.65 21.27
C LEU A 153 -28.76 -7.99 22.75
N THR A 154 -28.23 -9.16 23.13
CA THR A 154 -28.30 -9.67 24.51
C THR A 154 -26.94 -9.73 25.19
N ASP A 155 -25.86 -9.59 24.42
CA ASP A 155 -24.49 -9.70 24.89
C ASP A 155 -23.63 -8.71 24.09
N PRO A 156 -23.01 -7.70 24.73
CA PRO A 156 -22.16 -6.73 24.04
C PRO A 156 -20.80 -7.31 23.64
N THR A 157 -20.45 -8.52 24.09
CA THR A 157 -19.19 -9.19 23.74
C THR A 157 -19.29 -10.03 22.46
N ASP A 158 -20.50 -10.39 22.01
CA ASP A 158 -20.72 -11.08 20.73
C ASP A 158 -20.64 -10.10 19.54
N ARG A 159 -19.41 -9.79 19.14
CA ARG A 159 -19.12 -8.91 18.00
C ARG A 159 -19.68 -9.44 16.68
N ALA A 160 -19.93 -10.74 16.56
CA ALA A 160 -20.45 -11.36 15.34
C ALA A 160 -21.98 -11.29 15.22
N ALA A 161 -22.71 -10.87 16.27
CA ALA A 161 -24.17 -10.79 16.26
C ALA A 161 -24.71 -9.73 15.29
N LEU A 162 -24.16 -8.51 15.32
CA LEU A 162 -24.67 -7.40 14.50
C LEU A 162 -24.54 -7.65 12.99
N PRO A 163 -23.36 -8.04 12.46
CA PRO A 163 -23.23 -8.33 11.03
C PRO A 163 -24.19 -9.43 10.56
N ARG A 164 -24.37 -10.47 11.37
CA ARG A 164 -25.25 -11.61 11.07
C ARG A 164 -26.72 -11.20 11.02
N ARG A 165 -27.18 -10.44 12.02
CA ARG A 165 -28.60 -10.03 12.14
C ARG A 165 -28.98 -8.92 11.15
N LEU A 166 -28.04 -8.07 10.78
CA LEU A 166 -28.23 -6.92 9.88
C LEU A 166 -27.80 -7.15 8.43
N ALA A 167 -27.43 -8.38 8.06
CA ALA A 167 -27.06 -8.71 6.68
C ALA A 167 -28.12 -8.27 5.66
N GLY A 168 -27.76 -7.49 4.65
CA GLY A 168 -28.69 -6.93 3.66
C GLY A 168 -29.36 -5.59 4.06
N ALA A 169 -29.03 -5.03 5.23
CA ALA A 169 -29.51 -3.70 5.67
C ALA A 169 -28.40 -2.63 5.64
N GLU A 170 -27.28 -2.88 4.95
CA GLU A 170 -26.07 -2.06 4.98
C GLU A 170 -26.32 -0.62 4.49
N SER A 171 -27.13 -0.47 3.43
CA SER A 171 -27.50 0.84 2.88
C SER A 171 -28.35 1.67 3.85
N ILE A 172 -29.11 1.04 4.74
CA ILE A 172 -29.89 1.72 5.79
C ILE A 172 -28.94 2.09 6.93
N VAL A 173 -28.10 1.16 7.38
CA VAL A 173 -27.10 1.38 8.44
C VAL A 173 -26.15 2.53 8.11
N ALA A 174 -25.74 2.67 6.85
CA ALA A 174 -24.84 3.73 6.39
C ALA A 174 -25.46 5.15 6.40
N GLN A 175 -26.77 5.27 6.60
CA GLN A 175 -27.48 6.56 6.59
C GLN A 175 -27.50 7.27 7.96
N GLY A 176 -26.85 6.72 8.98
CA GLY A 176 -26.65 7.39 10.27
C GLY A 176 -27.37 6.70 11.44
N VAL A 177 -26.79 6.84 12.63
CA VAL A 177 -27.23 6.16 13.86
C VAL A 177 -27.60 7.16 14.95
N ALA A 178 -28.71 6.91 15.65
CA ALA A 178 -29.12 7.63 16.85
C ALA A 178 -29.23 6.68 18.04
N PHE A 179 -28.73 7.11 19.21
CA PHE A 179 -28.83 6.35 20.45
C PHE A 179 -29.98 6.91 21.30
N LEU A 180 -30.91 6.04 21.68
CA LEU A 180 -32.02 6.35 22.57
C LEU A 180 -31.82 5.68 23.91
N GLU A 181 -31.82 6.50 24.95
CA GLU A 181 -31.80 6.03 26.33
C GLU A 181 -33.23 5.92 26.85
N HIS A 182 -33.60 4.74 27.37
CA HIS A 182 -34.88 4.54 28.06
C HIS A 182 -34.69 4.84 29.55
N PRO A 183 -35.33 5.88 30.12
CA PRO A 183 -35.07 6.31 31.50
C PRO A 183 -35.29 5.21 32.56
N ALA A 184 -36.27 4.33 32.35
CA ALA A 184 -36.56 3.22 33.25
C ALA A 184 -35.43 2.17 33.30
N ASP A 185 -34.72 1.97 32.20
CA ASP A 185 -33.65 0.97 32.08
C ASP A 185 -32.24 1.55 32.29
N ARG A 186 -32.08 2.87 32.24
CA ARG A 186 -30.79 3.58 32.38
C ARG A 186 -29.94 3.05 33.54
N ALA A 187 -30.51 3.00 34.75
CA ALA A 187 -29.77 2.58 35.94
C ALA A 187 -29.47 1.08 35.98
N ARG A 188 -30.19 0.25 35.21
CA ARG A 188 -29.95 -1.20 35.11
C ARG A 188 -28.85 -1.51 34.10
N LEU A 189 -28.79 -0.74 33.01
CA LEU A 189 -27.90 -0.99 31.87
C LEU A 189 -26.68 -0.07 31.84
N GLN A 190 -26.49 0.79 32.85
CA GLN A 190 -25.45 1.83 32.88
C GLN A 190 -24.03 1.29 32.64
N SER A 191 -23.72 0.07 33.10
CA SER A 191 -22.42 -0.57 32.89
C SER A 191 -22.17 -0.99 31.43
N ASP A 192 -23.23 -1.34 30.71
CA ASP A 192 -23.13 -2.04 29.43
C ASP A 192 -23.36 -1.10 28.23
N LEU A 193 -24.17 -0.06 28.40
CA LEU A 193 -24.52 0.87 27.33
C LEU A 193 -23.29 1.51 26.64
N PRO A 194 -22.20 1.88 27.32
CA PRO A 194 -20.99 2.35 26.65
C PRO A 194 -20.41 1.31 25.69
N ALA A 195 -20.28 0.05 26.13
CA ALA A 195 -19.74 -1.04 25.32
C ALA A 195 -20.63 -1.36 24.10
N VAL A 196 -21.95 -1.36 24.28
CA VAL A 196 -22.92 -1.50 23.17
C VAL A 196 -22.77 -0.36 22.17
N ALA A 197 -22.63 0.86 22.67
CA ALA A 197 -22.52 2.04 21.82
C ALA A 197 -21.23 2.03 20.99
N ASP A 198 -20.12 1.58 21.56
CA ASP A 198 -18.85 1.39 20.85
C ASP A 198 -18.96 0.29 19.79
N LEU A 199 -19.52 -0.87 20.15
CA LEU A 199 -19.77 -1.97 19.21
C LEU A 199 -20.60 -1.52 17.99
N VAL A 200 -21.70 -0.81 18.20
CA VAL A 200 -22.55 -0.33 17.09
C VAL A 200 -21.83 0.76 16.29
N ARG A 201 -21.11 1.68 16.93
CA ARG A 201 -20.34 2.71 16.22
C ARG A 201 -19.27 2.11 15.31
N GLU A 202 -18.52 1.13 15.81
CA GLU A 202 -17.54 0.37 15.02
C GLU A 202 -18.19 -0.31 13.82
N PHE A 203 -19.32 -1.01 14.04
CA PHE A 203 -20.07 -1.68 12.97
C PHE A 203 -20.59 -0.70 11.90
N VAL A 204 -21.17 0.43 12.32
CA VAL A 204 -21.67 1.47 11.40
C VAL A 204 -20.51 2.08 10.59
N ALA A 205 -19.38 2.37 11.24
CA ALA A 205 -18.20 2.91 10.57
C ALA A 205 -17.64 1.94 9.52
N ALA A 206 -17.51 0.66 9.87
CA ALA A 206 -17.06 -0.39 8.95
C ALA A 206 -18.02 -0.57 7.77
N THR A 207 -19.33 -0.61 8.03
CA THR A 207 -20.38 -0.73 7.02
C THR A 207 -20.37 0.46 6.06
N LYS A 208 -20.29 1.69 6.59
CA LYS A 208 -20.24 2.91 5.80
C LYS A 208 -19.01 2.96 4.90
N THR A 209 -17.85 2.55 5.43
CA THR A 209 -16.59 2.50 4.66
C THR A 209 -16.69 1.50 3.50
N THR A 210 -17.21 0.30 3.77
CA THR A 210 -17.42 -0.76 2.77
C THR A 210 -18.39 -0.31 1.68
N LEU A 211 -19.52 0.28 2.09
CA LEU A 211 -20.54 0.78 1.16
C LEU A 211 -19.97 1.92 0.31
N LEU A 212 -19.38 2.96 0.91
CA LEU A 212 -18.81 4.08 0.15
C LEU A 212 -17.75 3.63 -0.84
N THR A 213 -16.89 2.69 -0.45
CA THR A 213 -15.90 2.10 -1.35
C THR A 213 -16.57 1.42 -2.54
N THR A 214 -17.60 0.60 -2.30
CA THR A 214 -18.37 -0.07 -3.36
C THR A 214 -19.06 0.95 -4.29
N LEU A 215 -19.70 1.97 -3.71
CA LEU A 215 -20.43 2.99 -4.46
C LEU A 215 -19.51 3.86 -5.33
N VAL A 216 -18.35 4.28 -4.79
CA VAL A 216 -17.38 5.12 -5.51
C VAL A 216 -16.64 4.31 -6.58
N ARG A 217 -16.50 3.00 -6.41
CA ARG A 217 -15.75 2.11 -7.31
C ARG A 217 -16.62 1.33 -8.29
N ALA A 218 -17.93 1.55 -8.34
CA ALA A 218 -18.83 0.75 -9.17
C ALA A 218 -18.45 0.78 -10.67
N ALA A 219 -18.15 1.95 -11.21
CA ALA A 219 -17.71 2.11 -12.59
C ALA A 219 -16.34 1.45 -12.84
N ASP A 220 -15.36 1.66 -11.95
CA ASP A 220 -14.02 1.02 -12.03
C ASP A 220 -14.14 -0.51 -12.01
N THR A 221 -14.99 -1.04 -11.12
CA THR A 221 -15.26 -2.48 -10.98
C THR A 221 -15.89 -3.03 -12.26
N THR A 222 -16.87 -2.32 -12.83
CA THR A 222 -17.52 -2.70 -14.08
C THR A 222 -16.52 -2.73 -15.25
N ARG A 223 -15.64 -1.73 -15.31
CA ARG A 223 -14.56 -1.66 -16.31
C ARG A 223 -13.61 -2.85 -16.20
N ASN A 224 -13.20 -3.23 -14.99
CA ASN A 224 -12.35 -4.41 -14.78
C ASN A 224 -13.06 -5.71 -15.18
N LEU A 225 -14.33 -5.86 -14.78
CA LEU A 225 -15.16 -7.02 -15.12
C LEU A 225 -15.25 -7.21 -16.65
N LEU A 226 -15.63 -6.15 -17.36
CA LEU A 226 -15.71 -6.16 -18.83
C LEU A 226 -14.34 -6.33 -19.49
N GLY A 227 -13.28 -5.77 -18.91
CA GLY A 227 -11.91 -5.93 -19.37
C GLY A 227 -11.34 -7.35 -19.21
N ASN A 228 -11.95 -8.20 -18.36
CA ASN A 228 -11.64 -9.61 -18.17
C ASN A 228 -12.68 -10.55 -18.82
N LEU A 229 -13.61 -10.00 -19.60
CA LEU A 229 -14.72 -10.78 -20.14
C LEU A 229 -14.25 -11.90 -21.07
N ASP A 230 -13.14 -11.73 -21.79
CA ASP A 230 -12.52 -12.78 -22.61
C ASP A 230 -12.04 -13.96 -21.74
N HIS A 231 -11.33 -13.69 -20.65
CA HIS A 231 -10.91 -14.70 -19.68
C HIS A 231 -12.11 -15.38 -19.00
N TYR A 232 -13.19 -14.63 -18.74
CA TYR A 232 -14.40 -15.16 -18.10
C TYR A 232 -15.27 -16.00 -19.05
N ALA A 233 -15.61 -15.46 -20.21
CA ALA A 233 -16.57 -16.05 -21.15
C ALA A 233 -15.93 -17.15 -22.00
N LEU A 234 -14.65 -17.01 -22.34
CA LEU A 234 -13.92 -17.98 -23.16
C LEU A 234 -13.08 -18.92 -22.30
N GLY A 235 -12.63 -18.49 -21.12
CA GLY A 235 -11.79 -19.29 -20.22
C GLY A 235 -12.56 -20.20 -19.24
N PRO A 236 -11.87 -21.15 -18.60
CA PRO A 236 -12.48 -22.14 -17.70
C PRO A 236 -12.98 -21.53 -16.37
N GLY A 237 -14.02 -22.13 -15.81
CA GLY A 237 -14.51 -21.82 -14.46
C GLY A 237 -13.80 -22.60 -13.35
N ILE A 238 -14.22 -22.38 -12.11
CA ILE A 238 -13.81 -23.21 -10.94
C ILE A 238 -14.86 -24.25 -10.54
N ALA A 239 -16.01 -24.31 -11.21
CA ALA A 239 -17.03 -25.34 -10.94
C ALA A 239 -16.47 -26.78 -10.91
N PRO A 240 -15.57 -27.18 -11.84
CA PRO A 240 -14.97 -28.52 -11.81
C PRO A 240 -14.10 -28.80 -10.58
N LEU A 241 -13.61 -27.77 -9.89
CA LEU A 241 -12.75 -27.92 -8.71
C LEU A 241 -13.55 -28.27 -7.44
N ARG A 242 -14.89 -28.25 -7.48
CA ARG A 242 -15.72 -28.55 -6.32
C ARG A 242 -15.41 -29.95 -5.78
N ASP A 243 -15.06 -30.03 -4.50
CA ASP A 243 -14.72 -31.28 -3.79
C ASP A 243 -13.57 -32.11 -4.42
N ALA A 244 -12.78 -31.51 -5.31
CA ALA A 244 -11.71 -32.22 -6.03
C ALA A 244 -10.57 -32.72 -5.12
N ALA A 245 -10.43 -32.14 -3.92
CA ALA A 245 -9.46 -32.54 -2.91
C ALA A 245 -10.15 -32.84 -1.56
N LYS A 246 -11.34 -33.46 -1.63
CA LYS A 246 -12.15 -33.76 -0.46
C LYS A 246 -11.36 -34.50 0.62
N ASP A 247 -11.49 -34.03 1.86
CA ASP A 247 -10.85 -34.57 3.07
C ASP A 247 -9.31 -34.59 3.02
N ARG A 248 -8.69 -33.77 2.16
CA ARG A 248 -7.23 -33.59 2.09
C ARG A 248 -6.81 -32.31 2.80
N PRO A 249 -5.59 -32.26 3.37
CA PRO A 249 -5.09 -31.04 3.98
C PRO A 249 -4.83 -29.99 2.90
N ALA A 250 -5.13 -28.73 3.21
CA ALA A 250 -4.69 -27.58 2.42
C ALA A 250 -3.87 -26.61 3.27
N VAL A 251 -2.85 -25.99 2.69
CA VAL A 251 -2.16 -24.82 3.22
C VAL A 251 -2.51 -23.60 2.38
N VAL A 252 -3.13 -22.62 3.03
CA VAL A 252 -3.30 -21.27 2.50
C VAL A 252 -2.08 -20.45 2.89
N VAL A 253 -1.34 -19.97 1.89
CA VAL A 253 -0.10 -19.22 2.08
C VAL A 253 -0.36 -17.74 1.82
N SER A 254 -0.18 -16.92 2.85
CA SER A 254 -0.39 -15.47 2.87
C SER A 254 0.91 -14.69 3.02
N ALA A 255 0.86 -13.37 2.79
CA ALA A 255 2.06 -12.52 2.67
C ALA A 255 2.62 -11.94 3.98
N GLY A 256 2.08 -12.36 5.12
CA GLY A 256 2.51 -11.88 6.42
C GLY A 256 3.99 -12.24 6.70
N PRO A 257 4.72 -11.39 7.44
CA PRO A 257 6.15 -11.59 7.68
C PRO A 257 6.54 -12.96 8.25
N SER A 258 5.65 -13.60 9.00
CA SER A 258 5.88 -14.93 9.58
C SER A 258 6.09 -16.03 8.54
N LEU A 259 5.67 -15.85 7.28
CA LEU A 259 5.86 -16.82 6.20
C LEU A 259 7.31 -17.33 6.10
N GLN A 260 8.29 -16.46 6.38
CA GLN A 260 9.70 -16.81 6.33
C GLN A 260 10.05 -18.00 7.25
N ARG A 261 9.30 -18.21 8.34
CA ARG A 261 9.48 -19.31 9.31
C ARG A 261 9.02 -20.66 8.75
N ASN A 262 8.22 -20.66 7.67
CA ASN A 262 7.54 -21.84 7.14
C ASN A 262 7.99 -22.25 5.74
N LEU A 263 8.78 -21.43 5.03
CA LEU A 263 9.20 -21.70 3.64
C LEU A 263 9.95 -23.02 3.50
N ASP A 264 10.87 -23.32 4.42
CA ASP A 264 11.65 -24.56 4.38
C ASP A 264 10.76 -25.80 4.51
N GLU A 265 9.76 -25.77 5.40
CA GLU A 265 8.80 -26.85 5.58
C GLU A 265 7.92 -27.03 4.33
N LEU A 266 7.48 -25.95 3.68
CA LEU A 266 6.75 -26.00 2.42
C LEU A 266 7.58 -26.57 1.27
N ALA A 267 8.89 -26.30 1.26
CA ALA A 267 9.82 -26.76 0.23
C ALA A 267 10.25 -28.22 0.39
N ARG A 268 9.87 -28.89 1.49
CA ARG A 268 10.24 -30.29 1.72
C ARG A 268 9.70 -31.20 0.60
N PRO A 269 10.50 -32.15 0.11
CA PRO A 269 10.06 -33.09 -0.92
C PRO A 269 8.76 -33.81 -0.55
N GLY A 270 7.85 -33.90 -1.51
CA GLY A 270 6.57 -34.61 -1.36
C GLY A 270 5.48 -33.87 -0.58
N VAL A 271 5.71 -32.63 -0.11
CA VAL A 271 4.64 -31.83 0.53
C VAL A 271 3.53 -31.50 -0.48
N ARG A 272 3.92 -30.99 -1.66
CA ARG A 272 2.98 -30.70 -2.75
C ARG A 272 2.18 -31.94 -3.19
N ASP A 273 2.74 -33.14 -3.11
CA ASP A 273 2.06 -34.37 -3.54
C ASP A 273 0.97 -34.83 -2.54
N ARG A 274 0.96 -34.29 -1.32
CA ARG A 274 0.09 -34.75 -0.21
C ARG A 274 -0.78 -33.64 0.39
N CYS A 275 -0.51 -32.39 0.04
CA CYS A 275 -1.21 -31.23 0.57
C CYS A 275 -1.46 -30.18 -0.51
N VAL A 276 -2.70 -29.71 -0.62
CA VAL A 276 -3.03 -28.63 -1.56
C VAL A 276 -2.40 -27.34 -1.06
N ILE A 277 -1.72 -26.60 -1.94
CA ILE A 277 -1.10 -25.32 -1.60
C ILE A 277 -1.82 -24.24 -2.40
N VAL A 278 -2.49 -23.33 -1.69
CA VAL A 278 -3.20 -22.19 -2.26
C VAL A 278 -2.49 -20.91 -1.80
N ALA A 279 -1.82 -20.24 -2.72
CA ALA A 279 -1.06 -19.03 -2.44
C ALA A 279 -1.86 -17.77 -2.80
N VAL A 280 -1.74 -16.72 -1.99
CA VAL A 280 -2.15 -15.38 -2.43
C VAL A 280 -1.19 -14.88 -3.52
N GLN A 281 -1.65 -14.04 -4.45
CA GLN A 281 -0.80 -13.55 -5.54
C GLN A 281 0.51 -12.88 -5.12
N THR A 282 0.53 -12.19 -3.97
CA THR A 282 1.70 -11.47 -3.47
C THR A 282 2.86 -12.39 -3.09
N VAL A 283 2.63 -13.68 -2.81
CA VAL A 283 3.66 -14.63 -2.35
C VAL A 283 4.14 -15.61 -3.43
N LEU A 284 3.62 -15.52 -4.66
CA LEU A 284 4.02 -16.42 -5.74
C LEU A 284 5.54 -16.40 -5.98
N LYS A 285 6.13 -15.21 -6.17
CA LYS A 285 7.58 -15.06 -6.36
C LYS A 285 8.41 -15.58 -5.17
N PRO A 286 8.13 -15.19 -3.91
CA PRO A 286 8.80 -15.78 -2.74
C PRO A 286 8.76 -17.32 -2.72
N LEU A 287 7.60 -17.92 -3.00
CA LEU A 287 7.45 -19.36 -3.02
C LEU A 287 8.30 -20.00 -4.12
N LEU A 288 8.25 -19.47 -5.35
CA LEU A 288 9.05 -19.98 -6.47
C LEU A 288 10.56 -19.88 -6.19
N GLN A 289 11.01 -18.78 -5.57
CA GLN A 289 12.40 -18.59 -5.16
C GLN A 289 12.84 -19.60 -4.09
N ALA A 290 11.92 -20.00 -3.20
CA ALA A 290 12.15 -21.06 -2.21
C ALA A 290 11.99 -22.49 -2.78
N GLY A 291 11.73 -22.65 -4.09
CA GLY A 291 11.48 -23.94 -4.73
C GLY A 291 10.08 -24.51 -4.49
N VAL A 292 9.15 -23.73 -3.95
CA VAL A 292 7.76 -24.12 -3.69
C VAL A 292 6.88 -23.71 -4.87
N ARG A 293 6.28 -24.69 -5.55
CA ARG A 293 5.28 -24.44 -6.61
C ARG A 293 3.86 -24.66 -6.05
N PRO A 294 3.08 -23.62 -5.80
CA PRO A 294 1.70 -23.79 -5.32
C PRO A 294 0.83 -24.46 -6.39
N HIS A 295 -0.26 -25.10 -5.99
CA HIS A 295 -1.24 -25.63 -6.95
C HIS A 295 -2.07 -24.50 -7.55
N PHE A 296 -2.49 -23.59 -6.67
CA PHE A 296 -3.31 -22.45 -7.03
C PHE A 296 -2.70 -21.16 -6.52
N VAL A 297 -2.80 -20.12 -7.32
CA VAL A 297 -2.56 -18.72 -6.91
C VAL A 297 -3.89 -18.00 -7.02
N THR A 298 -4.29 -17.20 -6.04
CA THR A 298 -5.53 -16.43 -6.12
C THR A 298 -5.30 -14.94 -6.30
N ALA A 299 -6.16 -14.27 -7.09
CA ALA A 299 -6.09 -12.83 -7.34
C ALA A 299 -7.46 -12.15 -7.22
N LEU A 300 -7.51 -10.97 -6.58
CA LEU A 300 -8.70 -10.11 -6.54
C LEU A 300 -8.41 -8.61 -6.53
N ASP A 301 -7.14 -8.19 -6.58
CA ASP A 301 -6.77 -6.78 -6.45
C ASP A 301 -7.26 -5.95 -7.64
N TYR A 302 -7.79 -4.76 -7.34
CA TYR A 302 -8.45 -3.89 -8.32
C TYR A 302 -7.50 -2.95 -9.06
N HIS A 303 -6.23 -2.84 -8.63
CA HIS A 303 -5.28 -1.85 -9.13
C HIS A 303 -4.21 -2.47 -10.04
N GLU A 304 -3.88 -1.75 -11.12
CA GLU A 304 -2.86 -2.13 -12.10
C GLU A 304 -1.48 -2.46 -11.49
N ILE A 305 -1.10 -1.85 -10.36
CA ILE A 305 0.19 -2.06 -9.69
C ILE A 305 0.43 -3.54 -9.33
N SER A 306 -0.64 -4.31 -9.16
CA SER A 306 -0.60 -5.75 -8.87
C SER A 306 -0.01 -6.58 -10.01
N ARG A 307 0.11 -6.01 -11.23
CA ARG A 307 0.89 -6.58 -12.33
C ARG A 307 2.31 -6.96 -11.89
N ARG A 308 2.89 -6.20 -10.95
CA ARG A 308 4.26 -6.40 -10.43
C ARG A 308 4.48 -7.76 -9.78
N PHE A 309 3.43 -8.43 -9.31
CA PHE A 309 3.51 -9.77 -8.72
C PHE A 309 3.90 -10.84 -9.75
N TYR A 310 3.72 -10.57 -11.04
CA TYR A 310 3.95 -11.52 -12.14
C TYR A 310 5.07 -11.10 -13.11
N GLU A 311 5.55 -9.85 -13.02
CA GLU A 311 6.64 -9.35 -13.87
C GLU A 311 7.89 -10.27 -13.81
N GLY A 312 8.45 -10.60 -14.97
CA GLY A 312 9.65 -11.45 -15.08
C GLY A 312 9.38 -12.96 -14.97
N LEU A 313 8.15 -13.41 -14.71
CA LEU A 313 7.80 -14.82 -14.76
C LEU A 313 7.64 -15.30 -16.20
N THR A 314 8.11 -16.52 -16.46
CA THR A 314 7.92 -17.24 -17.73
C THR A 314 6.88 -18.35 -17.57
N PRO A 315 6.33 -18.90 -18.68
CA PRO A 315 5.45 -20.07 -18.60
C PRO A 315 6.06 -21.28 -17.87
N SER A 316 7.38 -21.42 -17.89
CA SER A 316 8.09 -22.52 -17.21
C SER A 316 8.16 -22.34 -15.68
N ASP A 317 8.23 -21.09 -15.20
CA ASP A 317 8.26 -20.78 -13.77
C ASP A 317 6.94 -21.15 -13.08
N VAL A 318 5.83 -21.02 -13.80
CA VAL A 318 4.47 -21.29 -13.30
C VAL A 318 3.87 -22.57 -13.89
N GLN A 319 4.71 -23.47 -14.42
CA GLN A 319 4.26 -24.78 -14.84
C GLN A 319 3.53 -25.49 -13.68
N ASP A 320 2.37 -26.05 -13.99
CA ASP A 320 1.45 -26.72 -13.05
C ASP A 320 0.92 -25.83 -11.90
N VAL A 321 0.96 -24.51 -12.10
CA VAL A 321 0.32 -23.50 -11.26
C VAL A 321 -0.87 -22.91 -12.02
N THR A 322 -2.05 -22.87 -11.38
CA THR A 322 -3.24 -22.22 -11.95
C THR A 322 -3.58 -20.94 -11.18
N LEU A 323 -3.75 -19.82 -11.89
CA LEU A 323 -4.32 -18.60 -11.31
C LEU A 323 -5.83 -18.73 -11.22
N VAL A 324 -6.40 -18.55 -10.03
CA VAL A 324 -7.85 -18.45 -9.78
C VAL A 324 -8.18 -17.00 -9.46
N ALA A 325 -8.84 -16.32 -10.40
CA ALA A 325 -9.12 -14.89 -10.28
C ALA A 325 -10.61 -14.61 -9.96
N ASP A 326 -10.85 -13.64 -9.08
CA ASP A 326 -12.10 -12.90 -9.08
C ASP A 326 -12.14 -12.05 -10.36
N PRO A 327 -13.17 -12.15 -11.21
CA PRO A 327 -13.23 -11.41 -12.48
C PRO A 327 -13.15 -9.88 -12.31
N LYS A 328 -13.39 -9.34 -11.11
CA LYS A 328 -13.25 -7.91 -10.82
C LYS A 328 -11.80 -7.43 -10.65
N ALA A 329 -10.85 -8.36 -10.58
CA ALA A 329 -9.43 -8.04 -10.51
C ALA A 329 -9.02 -7.16 -11.71
N HIS A 330 -7.99 -6.33 -11.55
CA HIS A 330 -7.54 -5.50 -12.66
C HIS A 330 -7.08 -6.36 -13.85
N PRO A 331 -7.47 -6.06 -15.11
CA PRO A 331 -7.13 -6.90 -16.26
C PRO A 331 -5.63 -7.14 -16.47
N ALA A 332 -4.80 -6.17 -16.11
CA ALA A 332 -3.33 -6.30 -16.13
C ALA A 332 -2.79 -7.46 -15.27
N ILE A 333 -3.57 -7.99 -14.30
CA ILE A 333 -3.18 -9.16 -13.50
C ILE A 333 -3.31 -10.44 -14.34
N LEU A 334 -4.46 -10.65 -14.97
CA LEU A 334 -4.73 -11.84 -15.76
C LEU A 334 -3.86 -11.86 -17.02
N ASP A 335 -3.60 -10.70 -17.61
CA ASP A 335 -2.71 -10.56 -18.77
C ASP A 335 -1.22 -10.79 -18.43
N ALA A 336 -0.82 -10.53 -17.19
CA ALA A 336 0.58 -10.65 -16.78
C ALA A 336 0.96 -12.04 -16.26
N PHE A 337 -0.01 -12.86 -15.83
CA PHE A 337 0.26 -14.23 -15.40
C PHE A 337 0.51 -15.12 -16.63
N PRO A 338 1.72 -15.72 -16.76
CA PRO A 338 2.07 -16.48 -17.97
C PRO A 338 1.52 -17.91 -17.99
N GLY A 339 0.80 -18.33 -16.94
CA GLY A 339 0.24 -19.67 -16.79
C GLY A 339 -1.26 -19.76 -17.11
N ARG A 340 -1.91 -20.83 -16.66
CA ARG A 340 -3.35 -21.04 -16.89
C ARG A 340 -4.20 -20.25 -15.90
N VAL A 341 -5.29 -19.65 -16.38
CA VAL A 341 -6.23 -18.85 -15.57
C VAL A 341 -7.59 -19.54 -15.49
N ARG A 342 -8.21 -19.54 -14.31
CA ARG A 342 -9.62 -19.87 -14.05
C ARG A 342 -10.31 -18.67 -13.40
N CYS A 343 -11.55 -18.42 -13.80
CA CYS A 343 -12.38 -17.38 -13.19
C CYS A 343 -13.45 -18.01 -12.31
N MET A 344 -13.75 -17.37 -11.18
CA MET A 344 -14.94 -17.69 -10.39
C MET A 344 -16.17 -16.93 -10.90
N ALA A 345 -17.37 -17.42 -10.57
CA ALA A 345 -18.64 -16.83 -11.04
C ALA A 345 -18.82 -15.35 -10.63
N ASN A 346 -19.42 -14.57 -11.52
CA ASN A 346 -19.78 -13.18 -11.28
C ASN A 346 -21.14 -12.83 -11.91
N GLY A 347 -22.10 -12.44 -11.06
CA GLY A 347 -23.48 -12.19 -11.51
C GLY A 347 -23.68 -10.97 -12.41
N PHE A 348 -22.73 -10.02 -12.48
CA PHE A 348 -22.79 -8.96 -13.49
C PHE A 348 -22.42 -9.50 -14.87
N LEU A 349 -21.31 -10.24 -14.96
CA LEU A 349 -20.87 -10.85 -16.22
C LEU A 349 -21.86 -11.89 -16.73
N ASP A 350 -22.46 -12.68 -15.85
CA ASP A 350 -23.51 -13.63 -16.22
C ASP A 350 -24.73 -12.93 -16.83
N ARG A 351 -25.13 -11.76 -16.29
CA ARG A 351 -26.22 -10.96 -16.87
C ARG A 351 -25.87 -10.36 -18.23
N VAL A 352 -24.63 -9.90 -18.41
CA VAL A 352 -24.14 -9.43 -19.72
C VAL A 352 -24.20 -10.56 -20.75
N LEU A 353 -23.70 -11.76 -20.38
CA LEU A 353 -23.71 -12.93 -21.25
C LEU A 353 -25.10 -13.52 -21.50
N GLY A 354 -26.05 -13.33 -20.58
CA GLY A 354 -27.42 -13.82 -20.69
C GLY A 354 -27.45 -15.34 -20.95
N PRO A 355 -28.06 -15.81 -22.05
CA PRO A 355 -28.12 -17.25 -22.38
C PRO A 355 -26.75 -17.93 -22.55
N LEU A 356 -25.67 -17.16 -22.74
CA LEU A 356 -24.31 -17.69 -22.89
C LEU A 356 -23.62 -17.95 -21.54
N ALA A 357 -24.19 -17.47 -20.43
CA ALA A 357 -23.68 -17.70 -19.09
C ALA A 357 -23.69 -19.21 -18.74
N ARG A 358 -22.81 -19.61 -17.84
CA ARG A 358 -22.67 -21.01 -17.39
C ARG A 358 -22.29 -21.07 -15.92
N ASP A 359 -22.32 -22.27 -15.33
CA ASP A 359 -21.78 -22.47 -13.99
C ASP A 359 -20.26 -22.30 -13.98
N MET A 360 -19.81 -21.12 -13.55
CA MET A 360 -18.40 -20.81 -13.36
C MET A 360 -17.91 -21.20 -11.96
N GLY A 361 -18.80 -21.63 -11.05
CA GLY A 361 -18.51 -21.91 -9.66
C GLY A 361 -18.37 -20.65 -8.81
N ALA A 362 -19.26 -20.48 -7.84
CA ALA A 362 -19.29 -19.32 -6.95
C ALA A 362 -18.50 -19.55 -5.66
N LEU A 363 -17.78 -18.52 -5.21
CA LEU A 363 -17.19 -18.43 -3.87
C LEU A 363 -17.77 -17.21 -3.14
N PRO A 364 -17.77 -17.19 -1.80
CA PRO A 364 -18.17 -16.02 -1.03
C PRO A 364 -17.29 -14.80 -1.32
N ALA A 365 -17.83 -13.60 -1.04
CA ALA A 365 -17.06 -12.37 -1.17
C ALA A 365 -16.02 -12.26 -0.04
N GLY A 366 -14.76 -12.02 -0.42
CA GLY A 366 -13.65 -11.79 0.50
C GLY A 366 -13.17 -10.34 0.46
N ALA A 367 -12.78 -9.80 1.61
CA ALA A 367 -12.21 -8.45 1.71
C ALA A 367 -10.70 -8.38 1.39
N THR A 368 -10.02 -9.54 1.30
CA THR A 368 -8.60 -9.68 0.89
C THR A 368 -8.39 -10.98 0.14
N VAL A 369 -7.31 -11.06 -0.66
CA VAL A 369 -6.91 -12.23 -1.44
C VAL A 369 -6.85 -13.50 -0.58
N ALA A 370 -6.42 -13.37 0.67
CA ALA A 370 -6.34 -14.50 1.59
C ALA A 370 -7.72 -15.14 1.91
N HIS A 371 -8.80 -14.35 1.97
CA HIS A 371 -10.15 -14.90 2.11
C HIS A 371 -10.51 -15.73 0.88
N LEU A 372 -10.20 -15.24 -0.32
CA LEU A 372 -10.43 -15.97 -1.57
C LEU A 372 -9.65 -17.29 -1.58
N SER A 373 -8.39 -17.29 -1.13
CA SER A 373 -7.59 -18.53 -0.98
C SER A 373 -8.24 -19.53 0.00
N PHE A 374 -8.70 -19.05 1.16
CA PHE A 374 -9.41 -19.86 2.14
C PHE A 374 -10.72 -20.44 1.59
N TYR A 375 -11.51 -19.64 0.88
CA TYR A 375 -12.75 -20.10 0.24
C TYR A 375 -12.49 -21.10 -0.88
N LEU A 376 -11.42 -20.93 -1.66
CA LEU A 376 -11.03 -21.90 -2.67
C LEU A 376 -10.64 -23.25 -2.03
N ALA A 377 -9.89 -23.23 -0.92
CA ALA A 377 -9.57 -24.45 -0.17
C ALA A 377 -10.83 -25.16 0.37
N ARG A 378 -11.81 -24.41 0.87
CA ARG A 378 -13.13 -24.94 1.25
C ARG A 378 -13.90 -25.51 0.06
N HIS A 379 -13.90 -24.82 -1.08
CA HIS A 379 -14.58 -25.27 -2.31
C HIS A 379 -13.97 -26.56 -2.88
N LEU A 380 -12.67 -26.75 -2.71
CA LEU A 380 -11.97 -28.00 -3.03
C LEU A 380 -12.34 -29.16 -2.07
N GLY A 381 -13.07 -28.90 -0.98
CA GLY A 381 -13.45 -29.90 0.02
C GLY A 381 -12.35 -30.23 1.04
N CYS A 382 -11.32 -29.38 1.17
CA CYS A 382 -10.16 -29.67 2.00
C CYS A 382 -10.51 -29.65 3.51
N ASN A 383 -9.93 -30.58 4.27
CA ASN A 383 -10.04 -30.66 5.72
C ASN A 383 -8.84 -31.47 6.29
N PRO A 384 -7.99 -30.90 7.17
CA PRO A 384 -8.02 -29.54 7.69
C PRO A 384 -7.55 -28.48 6.69
N ILE A 385 -7.83 -27.20 6.98
CA ILE A 385 -7.28 -26.04 6.26
C ILE A 385 -6.33 -25.29 7.18
N ALA A 386 -5.06 -25.22 6.81
CA ALA A 386 -4.00 -24.51 7.52
C ALA A 386 -3.77 -23.12 6.92
N LEU A 387 -3.46 -22.15 7.77
CA LEU A 387 -3.07 -20.80 7.39
C LEU A 387 -1.59 -20.61 7.72
N VAL A 388 -0.81 -20.08 6.78
CA VAL A 388 0.62 -19.79 6.94
C VAL A 388 0.89 -18.38 6.43
N GLY A 389 1.72 -17.60 7.14
CA GLY A 389 1.92 -16.19 6.81
C GLY A 389 0.65 -15.34 6.93
N GLN A 390 -0.34 -15.80 7.71
CA GLN A 390 -1.61 -15.08 7.90
C GLN A 390 -1.50 -14.17 9.13
N ASP A 391 -0.55 -13.24 9.13
CA ASP A 391 -0.19 -12.52 10.35
C ASP A 391 -1.30 -11.57 10.83
N LEU A 392 -1.96 -10.87 9.89
CA LEU A 392 -2.95 -9.82 10.18
C LEU A 392 -2.40 -8.75 11.14
N GLY A 393 -1.09 -8.50 11.05
CA GLY A 393 -0.34 -7.56 11.86
C GLY A 393 1.10 -7.49 11.37
N PHE A 394 1.84 -6.50 11.87
CA PHE A 394 3.22 -6.22 11.49
C PHE A 394 4.21 -6.99 12.38
N SER A 395 4.22 -8.32 12.24
CA SER A 395 5.12 -9.18 12.99
C SER A 395 6.56 -8.69 12.86
N ASP A 396 7.23 -8.54 14.00
CA ASP A 396 8.62 -8.07 14.09
C ASP A 396 8.87 -6.70 13.42
N GLY A 397 7.83 -5.88 13.23
CA GLY A 397 7.92 -4.55 12.63
C GLY A 397 8.18 -4.57 11.12
N LEU A 398 7.74 -5.63 10.43
CA LEU A 398 7.81 -5.77 8.97
C LEU A 398 6.42 -5.71 8.35
N TYR A 399 6.31 -5.18 7.14
CA TYR A 399 5.05 -5.02 6.43
C TYR A 399 4.68 -6.28 5.62
N TYR A 400 5.65 -6.91 4.96
CA TYR A 400 5.48 -8.16 4.21
C TYR A 400 6.63 -9.14 4.44
N ALA A 401 6.40 -10.40 4.04
CA ALA A 401 7.46 -11.38 3.88
C ALA A 401 8.50 -10.93 2.82
N ARG A 402 9.74 -11.43 2.97
CA ARG A 402 10.84 -11.17 2.04
C ARG A 402 10.60 -11.80 0.67
N GLY A 403 11.21 -11.21 -0.35
CA GLY A 403 11.14 -11.67 -1.74
C GLY A 403 9.86 -11.26 -2.48
N THR A 404 8.98 -10.47 -1.83
CA THR A 404 7.78 -9.93 -2.47
C THR A 404 8.14 -8.78 -3.42
N ALA A 405 7.26 -8.44 -4.36
CA ALA A 405 7.56 -7.44 -5.39
C ALA A 405 7.95 -6.05 -4.84
N ILE A 406 7.60 -5.72 -3.59
CA ILE A 406 7.97 -4.45 -2.96
C ILE A 406 9.49 -4.33 -2.73
N ASP A 407 10.17 -5.45 -2.47
CA ASP A 407 11.61 -5.49 -2.28
C ASP A 407 12.35 -5.01 -3.52
N ASP A 408 11.89 -5.43 -4.69
CA ASP A 408 12.43 -5.00 -5.98
C ASP A 408 12.14 -3.53 -6.27
N VAL A 409 11.00 -3.01 -5.80
CA VAL A 409 10.61 -1.60 -5.96
C VAL A 409 11.48 -0.69 -5.10
N TRP A 410 11.87 -1.13 -3.90
CA TRP A 410 12.75 -0.38 -3.01
C TRP A 410 14.23 -0.56 -3.32
N ALA A 411 14.64 -1.65 -3.99
CA ALA A 411 16.04 -1.90 -4.36
C ALA A 411 16.81 -0.69 -4.95
N PRO A 412 16.27 0.11 -5.89
CA PRO A 412 16.95 1.29 -6.40
C PRO A 412 16.97 2.49 -5.43
N GLU A 413 16.41 2.36 -4.24
CA GLU A 413 16.43 3.38 -3.17
C GLU A 413 17.36 2.97 -2.01
N LEU A 414 17.61 1.67 -1.85
CA LEU A 414 18.39 1.14 -0.73
C LEU A 414 19.85 1.58 -0.81
N ASN A 415 20.43 2.00 0.31
CA ASN A 415 21.84 2.36 0.46
C ASN A 415 22.20 2.39 1.97
N PRO A 416 23.45 2.68 2.38
CA PRO A 416 23.82 2.69 3.79
C PRO A 416 22.97 3.60 4.69
N PHE A 417 22.34 4.65 4.14
CA PHE A 417 21.49 5.61 4.85
C PHE A 417 19.98 5.43 4.58
N ASN A 418 19.60 4.47 3.73
CA ASN A 418 18.21 4.09 3.47
C ASN A 418 18.13 2.57 3.41
N THR A 419 17.96 1.95 4.57
CA THR A 419 18.02 0.50 4.77
C THR A 419 16.66 -0.15 4.55
N MET A 420 16.66 -1.48 4.40
CA MET A 420 15.41 -2.23 4.27
C MET A 420 14.55 -2.14 5.53
N GLU A 421 15.15 -2.24 6.71
CA GLU A 421 14.46 -2.08 7.99
C GLU A 421 13.76 -0.71 8.11
N MET A 422 14.39 0.34 7.60
CA MET A 422 13.83 1.67 7.61
C MET A 422 12.67 1.82 6.62
N MET A 423 12.76 1.19 5.44
CA MET A 423 11.68 1.19 4.45
C MET A 423 10.44 0.43 4.96
N GLU A 424 10.65 -0.73 5.59
CA GLU A 424 9.60 -1.51 6.26
C GLU A 424 8.91 -0.70 7.37
N TRP A 425 9.70 -0.11 8.27
CA TRP A 425 9.14 0.73 9.33
C TRP A 425 8.42 1.97 8.79
N SER A 426 9.02 2.69 7.84
CA SER A 426 8.40 3.87 7.23
C SER A 426 7.09 3.53 6.55
N ARG A 427 6.98 2.33 5.96
CA ARG A 427 5.72 1.85 5.37
C ARG A 427 4.64 1.69 6.43
N ILE A 428 4.95 1.08 7.57
CA ILE A 428 4.03 0.94 8.72
C ILE A 428 3.64 2.31 9.27
N ALA A 429 4.62 3.17 9.53
CA ALA A 429 4.44 4.47 10.18
C ALA A 429 3.61 5.46 9.35
N ARG A 430 3.54 5.30 8.01
CA ARG A 430 2.62 6.05 7.13
C ARG A 430 1.14 5.80 7.44
N HIS A 431 0.80 4.67 8.07
CA HIS A 431 -0.56 4.31 8.43
C HIS A 431 -0.92 4.63 9.90
N ARG A 432 -0.05 5.35 10.63
CA ARG A 432 -0.15 5.52 12.10
C ARG A 432 -1.51 5.96 12.65
N LEU A 433 -2.26 6.78 11.92
CA LEU A 433 -3.59 7.26 12.34
C LEU A 433 -4.64 6.13 12.39
N HIS A 434 -4.32 4.97 11.80
CA HIS A 434 -5.20 3.81 11.69
C HIS A 434 -4.58 2.55 12.32
N LEU A 435 -3.45 2.67 13.04
CA LEU A 435 -2.82 1.55 13.72
C LEU A 435 -3.51 1.25 15.06
N GLN A 436 -3.64 -0.03 15.35
CA GLN A 436 -4.18 -0.59 16.59
C GLN A 436 -3.16 -1.57 17.17
N ARG A 437 -3.10 -1.65 18.50
CA ARG A 437 -2.28 -2.61 19.22
C ARG A 437 -3.14 -3.83 19.57
N LEU A 438 -2.75 -4.99 19.07
CA LEU A 438 -3.40 -6.28 19.33
C LEU A 438 -2.42 -7.20 20.06
N THR A 439 -2.88 -8.41 20.39
CA THR A 439 -2.07 -9.46 21.01
C THR A 439 -1.68 -10.52 19.98
N ASP A 440 -0.40 -10.84 19.89
CA ASP A 440 0.11 -11.91 19.03
C ASP A 440 -0.08 -13.30 19.66
N HIS A 441 0.36 -14.35 18.95
CA HIS A 441 0.28 -15.73 19.42
C HIS A 441 1.16 -16.04 20.67
N GLU A 442 2.14 -15.19 20.99
CA GLU A 442 3.01 -15.31 22.18
C GLU A 442 2.53 -14.46 23.36
N GLY A 443 1.41 -13.73 23.20
CA GLY A 443 0.89 -12.82 24.22
C GLY A 443 1.53 -11.44 24.23
N LYS A 444 2.35 -11.09 23.24
CA LYS A 444 3.01 -9.78 23.11
C LYS A 444 2.16 -8.81 22.29
N THR A 445 2.53 -7.53 22.36
CA THR A 445 1.86 -6.48 21.57
C THR A 445 2.32 -6.53 20.12
N ILE A 446 1.38 -6.49 19.19
CA ILE A 446 1.61 -6.37 17.75
C ILE A 446 0.80 -5.21 17.17
N LEU A 447 1.39 -4.45 16.25
CA LEU A 447 0.67 -3.41 15.52
C LEU A 447 -0.11 -4.02 14.35
N SER A 448 -1.36 -3.62 14.18
CA SER A 448 -2.19 -3.93 13.02
C SER A 448 -2.88 -2.67 12.53
N ASP A 449 -3.08 -2.50 11.23
CA ASP A 449 -3.93 -1.42 10.73
C ASP A 449 -5.42 -1.80 10.79
N ALA A 450 -6.28 -0.79 10.69
CA ALA A 450 -7.74 -0.96 10.73
C ALA A 450 -8.28 -1.89 9.62
N GLN A 451 -7.60 -1.97 8.47
CA GLN A 451 -8.00 -2.82 7.36
C GLN A 451 -7.75 -4.30 7.69
N MET A 452 -6.57 -4.63 8.23
CA MET A 452 -6.24 -5.97 8.74
C MET A 452 -7.11 -6.38 9.93
N VAL A 453 -7.50 -5.44 10.80
CA VAL A 453 -8.47 -5.73 11.87
C VAL A 453 -9.84 -6.10 11.28
N ALA A 454 -10.32 -5.39 10.25
CA ALA A 454 -11.55 -5.77 9.56
C ALA A 454 -11.43 -7.14 8.87
N TYR A 455 -10.25 -7.47 8.33
CA TYR A 455 -9.98 -8.81 7.78
C TYR A 455 -10.01 -9.89 8.85
N LEU A 456 -9.41 -9.66 10.01
CA LEU A 456 -9.44 -10.58 11.14
C LEU A 456 -10.88 -10.88 11.57
N GLN A 457 -11.72 -9.85 11.73
CA GLN A 457 -13.12 -10.01 12.10
C GLN A 457 -13.90 -10.85 11.08
N GLN A 458 -13.62 -10.67 9.78
CA GLN A 458 -14.22 -11.50 8.74
C GLN A 458 -13.75 -12.95 8.84
N PHE A 459 -12.44 -13.19 8.93
CA PHE A 459 -11.88 -14.53 9.08
C PHE A 459 -12.44 -15.27 10.30
N GLU A 460 -12.50 -14.63 11.47
CA GLU A 460 -13.01 -15.26 12.69
C GLU A 460 -14.47 -15.70 12.56
N ARG A 461 -15.31 -14.90 11.89
CA ARG A 461 -16.68 -15.29 11.54
C ARG A 461 -16.70 -16.49 10.59
N ASP A 462 -15.85 -16.47 9.56
CA ASP A 462 -15.81 -17.53 8.55
C ASP A 462 -15.22 -18.84 9.13
N PHE A 463 -14.33 -18.76 10.12
CA PHE A 463 -13.79 -19.90 10.88
C PHE A 463 -14.83 -20.51 11.82
N ALA A 464 -15.63 -19.67 12.48
CA ALA A 464 -16.76 -20.15 13.28
C ALA A 464 -17.75 -20.95 12.40
N GLU A 465 -18.12 -20.41 11.23
CA GLU A 465 -18.98 -21.11 10.26
C GLU A 465 -18.34 -22.42 9.75
N ALA A 466 -17.03 -22.41 9.47
CA ALA A 466 -16.31 -23.60 9.04
C ALA A 466 -16.34 -24.71 10.11
N ARG A 467 -16.15 -24.34 11.39
CA ARG A 467 -16.23 -25.25 12.52
C ARG A 467 -17.63 -25.83 12.69
N GLU A 468 -18.69 -25.03 12.55
CA GLU A 468 -20.08 -25.51 12.57
C GLU A 468 -20.36 -26.55 11.48
N ARG A 469 -19.65 -26.47 10.35
CA ARG A 469 -19.72 -27.43 9.24
C ARG A 469 -18.71 -28.59 9.34
N GLY A 470 -17.98 -28.72 10.45
CA GLY A 470 -17.03 -29.81 10.68
C GLY A 470 -15.67 -29.65 9.99
N VAL A 471 -15.34 -28.47 9.46
CA VAL A 471 -14.03 -28.17 8.87
C VAL A 471 -13.10 -27.64 9.94
N ARG A 472 -11.92 -28.27 10.11
CA ARG A 472 -10.89 -27.80 11.05
C ARG A 472 -10.03 -26.71 10.41
N VAL A 473 -9.93 -25.56 11.07
CA VAL A 473 -9.06 -24.45 10.68
C VAL A 473 -7.88 -24.38 11.63
N ILE A 474 -6.68 -24.38 11.08
CA ILE A 474 -5.42 -24.39 11.83
C ILE A 474 -4.62 -23.13 11.49
N ASP A 475 -4.22 -22.37 12.50
CA ASP A 475 -3.28 -21.27 12.37
C ASP A 475 -1.85 -21.79 12.57
N ALA A 476 -1.15 -21.99 11.46
CA ALA A 476 0.23 -22.43 11.37
C ALA A 476 1.17 -21.30 10.91
N SER A 477 0.75 -20.05 11.10
CA SER A 477 1.56 -18.89 10.74
C SER A 477 2.82 -18.78 11.62
N GLU A 478 2.78 -19.34 12.84
CA GLU A 478 3.90 -19.23 13.80
C GLU A 478 4.32 -17.75 14.01
N GLY A 479 3.36 -16.83 13.93
CA GLY A 479 3.52 -15.38 13.94
C GLY A 479 2.17 -14.67 13.81
N GLY A 480 2.15 -13.36 14.05
CA GLY A 480 0.97 -12.53 13.88
C GLY A 480 -0.07 -12.58 15.00
N VAL A 481 -1.20 -11.92 14.75
CA VAL A 481 -2.32 -11.78 15.69
C VAL A 481 -2.93 -13.14 15.99
N ARG A 482 -3.26 -13.36 17.26
CA ARG A 482 -4.01 -14.54 17.71
C ARG A 482 -5.43 -14.52 17.13
N LYS A 483 -5.82 -15.58 16.42
CA LYS A 483 -7.11 -15.69 15.73
C LYS A 483 -8.10 -16.54 16.53
N GLN A 484 -9.33 -16.06 16.69
CA GLN A 484 -10.40 -16.85 17.30
C GLN A 484 -10.87 -17.96 16.35
N HIS A 485 -11.39 -19.05 16.92
CA HIS A 485 -11.95 -20.20 16.19
C HIS A 485 -10.97 -20.99 15.29
N ALA A 486 -9.67 -20.67 15.31
CA ALA A 486 -8.61 -21.45 14.70
C ALA A 486 -7.74 -22.15 15.77
N GLU A 487 -7.31 -23.38 15.51
CA GLU A 487 -6.38 -24.12 16.37
C GLU A 487 -4.93 -23.70 16.08
N SER A 488 -4.12 -23.40 17.10
CA SER A 488 -2.70 -23.06 16.89
C SER A 488 -1.86 -24.34 16.85
N MET A 489 -1.04 -24.49 15.81
CA MET A 489 -0.17 -25.66 15.59
C MET A 489 0.98 -25.28 14.65
N ARG A 490 2.18 -25.83 14.81
CA ARG A 490 3.28 -25.55 13.86
C ARG A 490 3.04 -26.20 12.50
N LEU A 491 3.56 -25.64 11.42
CA LEU A 491 3.36 -26.24 10.08
C LEU A 491 3.96 -27.65 10.00
N ALA A 492 5.13 -27.86 10.59
CA ALA A 492 5.80 -29.17 10.62
C ALA A 492 4.93 -30.25 11.31
N GLU A 493 4.26 -29.90 12.41
CA GLU A 493 3.38 -30.80 13.16
C GLU A 493 2.13 -31.15 12.34
N LEU A 494 1.55 -30.16 11.65
CA LEU A 494 0.41 -30.36 10.77
C LEU A 494 0.74 -31.30 9.61
N LEU A 495 1.87 -31.07 8.94
CA LEU A 495 2.31 -31.91 7.81
C LEU A 495 2.54 -33.35 8.27
N ALA A 496 3.16 -33.53 9.44
CA ALA A 496 3.37 -34.86 10.01
C ALA A 496 2.04 -35.58 10.36
N ALA A 497 1.06 -34.85 10.90
CA ALA A 497 -0.21 -35.43 11.35
C ALA A 497 -1.22 -35.67 10.21
N HIS A 498 -1.23 -34.83 9.17
CA HIS A 498 -2.33 -34.77 8.21
C HIS A 498 -1.91 -35.02 6.75
N ALA A 499 -0.64 -34.84 6.39
CA ALA A 499 -0.16 -35.03 5.02
C ALA A 499 0.40 -36.45 4.78
N ALA A 500 -0.37 -37.48 5.16
CA ALA A 500 0.04 -38.89 5.01
C ALA A 500 -0.34 -39.50 3.65
N THR A 501 -1.45 -39.05 3.05
CA THR A 501 -2.03 -39.68 1.86
C THR A 501 -1.84 -38.79 0.61
N PRO A 502 -1.42 -39.34 -0.55
CA PRO A 502 -1.24 -38.56 -1.79
C PRO A 502 -2.53 -37.89 -2.26
N LEU A 503 -2.42 -36.68 -2.80
CA LEU A 503 -3.56 -35.94 -3.35
C LEU A 503 -4.22 -36.69 -4.51
N PRO A 504 -5.54 -36.57 -4.65
CA PRO A 504 -6.21 -36.95 -5.90
C PRO A 504 -5.75 -36.06 -7.06
N HIS A 505 -5.92 -36.54 -8.28
CA HIS A 505 -5.62 -35.76 -9.47
C HIS A 505 -6.59 -34.58 -9.58
N LEU A 506 -6.07 -33.35 -9.47
CA LEU A 506 -6.88 -32.13 -9.61
C LEU A 506 -7.31 -31.92 -11.07
N PRO A 507 -8.57 -31.52 -11.34
CA PRO A 507 -9.06 -31.32 -12.70
C PRO A 507 -8.20 -30.32 -13.51
N PRO A 508 -7.66 -30.73 -14.67
CA PRO A 508 -6.85 -29.85 -15.50
C PRO A 508 -7.71 -28.77 -16.14
N VAL A 509 -7.08 -27.70 -16.60
CA VAL A 509 -7.76 -26.67 -17.41
C VAL A 509 -8.07 -27.26 -18.79
N SER A 510 -9.35 -27.48 -19.08
CA SER A 510 -9.81 -27.99 -20.39
C SER A 510 -9.93 -26.88 -21.42
N GLU A 511 -9.50 -27.13 -22.66
CA GLU A 511 -9.69 -26.22 -23.79
C GLU A 511 -11.04 -26.42 -24.49
N ASP A 512 -11.74 -27.53 -24.23
CA ASP A 512 -13.04 -27.88 -24.82
C ASP A 512 -14.21 -27.03 -24.29
N GLU A 513 -13.97 -26.27 -23.22
CA GLU A 513 -14.95 -25.40 -22.57
C GLU A 513 -15.06 -24.01 -23.23
N ARG A 514 -14.34 -23.72 -24.32
CA ARG A 514 -14.32 -22.37 -24.93
C ARG A 514 -15.63 -22.06 -25.64
N ARG A 515 -16.22 -20.90 -25.32
CA ARG A 515 -17.35 -20.37 -26.10
C ARG A 515 -16.87 -19.80 -27.44
N PRO A 516 -17.70 -19.84 -28.49
CA PRO A 516 -17.37 -19.19 -29.74
C PRO A 516 -17.26 -17.66 -29.53
N ALA A 517 -16.10 -17.07 -29.81
CA ALA A 517 -15.86 -15.64 -29.61
C ALA A 517 -16.85 -14.77 -30.41
N ASN A 518 -17.28 -15.24 -31.59
CA ASN A 518 -18.31 -14.60 -32.40
C ASN A 518 -19.66 -14.51 -31.67
N ALA A 519 -20.13 -15.60 -31.04
CA ALA A 519 -21.40 -15.60 -30.31
C ALA A 519 -21.37 -14.64 -29.11
N VAL A 520 -20.24 -14.58 -28.40
CA VAL A 520 -20.04 -13.62 -27.30
C VAL A 520 -20.05 -12.19 -27.83
N SER A 521 -19.33 -11.90 -28.91
CA SER A 521 -19.30 -10.58 -29.54
C SER A 521 -20.69 -10.13 -30.03
N GLU A 522 -21.46 -11.02 -30.65
CA GLU A 522 -22.83 -10.73 -31.10
C GLU A 522 -23.75 -10.37 -29.92
N ARG A 523 -23.64 -11.12 -28.81
CA ARG A 523 -24.38 -10.81 -27.58
C ARG A 523 -23.99 -9.45 -27.03
N LEU A 524 -22.70 -9.13 -26.96
CA LEU A 524 -22.23 -7.84 -26.46
C LEU A 524 -22.72 -6.68 -27.33
N ALA A 525 -22.70 -6.83 -28.66
CA ALA A 525 -23.23 -5.83 -29.58
C ALA A 525 -24.73 -5.58 -29.35
N ALA A 526 -25.52 -6.63 -29.08
CA ALA A 526 -26.93 -6.51 -28.75
C ALA A 526 -27.14 -5.77 -27.42
N VAL A 527 -26.43 -6.17 -26.35
CA VAL A 527 -26.51 -5.49 -25.04
C VAL A 527 -26.10 -4.03 -25.15
N ARG A 528 -25.04 -3.74 -25.91
CA ARG A 528 -24.58 -2.37 -26.19
C ARG A 528 -25.65 -1.54 -26.90
N CYS A 529 -26.38 -2.14 -27.85
CA CYS A 529 -27.49 -1.47 -28.53
C CYS A 529 -28.61 -1.09 -27.55
N ASP A 530 -29.00 -2.01 -26.68
CA ASP A 530 -30.03 -1.77 -25.65
C ASP A 530 -29.58 -0.71 -24.64
N VAL A 531 -28.33 -0.75 -24.17
CA VAL A 531 -27.74 0.26 -23.28
C VAL A 531 -27.73 1.64 -23.94
N ALA A 532 -27.34 1.73 -25.22
CA ALA A 532 -27.42 2.99 -25.97
C ALA A 532 -28.87 3.49 -26.11
N ARG A 533 -29.86 2.58 -26.21
CA ARG A 533 -31.28 2.96 -26.20
C ARG A 533 -31.72 3.50 -24.84
N ILE A 534 -31.26 2.93 -23.72
CA ILE A 534 -31.49 3.50 -22.37
C ILE A 534 -30.98 4.94 -22.28
N ALA A 535 -29.79 5.23 -22.81
CA ALA A 535 -29.25 6.59 -22.82
C ALA A 535 -30.16 7.56 -23.61
N SER A 536 -30.59 7.17 -24.81
CA SER A 536 -31.52 7.97 -25.64
C SER A 536 -32.85 8.21 -24.93
N VAL A 537 -33.49 7.16 -24.41
CA VAL A 537 -34.79 7.25 -23.72
C VAL A 537 -34.70 8.10 -22.45
N SER A 538 -33.57 8.02 -21.74
CA SER A 538 -33.31 8.86 -20.56
C SER A 538 -33.17 10.34 -20.95
N GLY A 539 -32.49 10.67 -22.05
CA GLY A 539 -32.42 12.04 -22.56
C GLY A 539 -33.78 12.61 -22.96
N GLU A 540 -34.62 11.81 -23.62
CA GLU A 540 -36.01 12.20 -23.93
C GLU A 540 -36.85 12.40 -22.66
N THR A 541 -36.69 11.52 -21.68
CA THR A 541 -37.38 11.58 -20.38
C THR A 541 -36.97 12.81 -19.58
N GLU A 542 -35.69 13.18 -19.61
CA GLU A 542 -35.19 14.41 -18.99
C GLU A 542 -35.93 15.64 -19.53
N SER A 543 -36.04 15.75 -20.86
CA SER A 543 -36.75 16.85 -21.51
C SER A 543 -38.22 16.94 -21.07
N ILE A 544 -38.90 15.79 -20.96
CA ILE A 544 -40.30 15.73 -20.51
C ILE A 544 -40.42 16.17 -19.05
N LEU A 545 -39.55 15.70 -18.16
CA LEU A 545 -39.57 16.05 -16.73
C LEU A 545 -39.30 17.54 -16.50
N ARG A 546 -38.39 18.17 -17.26
CA ARG A 546 -38.15 19.62 -17.22
C ARG A 546 -39.40 20.40 -17.65
N GLU A 547 -40.07 19.97 -18.71
CA GLU A 547 -41.29 20.60 -19.20
C GLU A 547 -42.44 20.48 -18.16
N ILE A 548 -42.54 19.35 -17.45
CA ILE A 548 -43.50 19.18 -16.34
C ILE A 548 -43.18 20.13 -15.19
N LEU A 549 -41.90 20.30 -14.83
CA LEU A 549 -41.46 21.24 -13.79
C LEU A 549 -41.77 22.70 -14.12
N GLU A 550 -41.64 23.11 -15.38
CA GLU A 550 -41.89 24.48 -15.85
C GLU A 550 -43.39 24.82 -15.94
N HIS A 551 -44.25 23.83 -16.19
CA HIS A 551 -45.67 24.02 -16.46
C HIS A 551 -46.61 23.40 -15.42
N GLN A 552 -46.17 23.28 -14.15
CA GLN A 552 -46.93 22.64 -13.04
C GLN A 552 -48.35 23.17 -12.78
N ARG A 553 -48.73 24.32 -13.34
CA ARG A 553 -50.08 24.92 -13.20
C ARG A 553 -51.03 24.65 -14.36
N ASP A 554 -50.57 24.02 -15.45
CA ASP A 554 -51.39 23.68 -16.63
C ASP A 554 -51.72 22.19 -16.66
N ALA A 555 -52.88 21.83 -16.07
CA ALA A 555 -53.33 20.44 -15.96
C ALA A 555 -53.48 19.73 -17.32
N SER A 556 -53.86 20.46 -18.38
CA SER A 556 -54.07 19.90 -19.72
C SER A 556 -52.75 19.52 -20.40
N ARG A 557 -51.71 20.33 -20.19
CA ARG A 557 -50.37 20.09 -20.72
C ARG A 557 -49.66 19.01 -19.94
N ILE A 558 -49.76 19.02 -18.61
CA ILE A 558 -49.21 17.98 -17.72
C ILE A 558 -49.77 16.59 -18.06
N SER A 559 -51.08 16.45 -18.27
CA SER A 559 -51.70 15.15 -18.61
C SER A 559 -51.14 14.56 -19.92
N ARG A 560 -50.92 15.41 -20.94
CA ARG A 560 -50.27 15.00 -22.20
C ARG A 560 -48.81 14.59 -21.99
N LEU A 561 -48.07 15.28 -21.13
CA LEU A 561 -46.67 14.97 -20.82
C LEU A 561 -46.53 13.67 -20.02
N PHE A 562 -47.45 13.38 -19.08
CA PHE A 562 -47.49 12.11 -18.36
C PHE A 562 -47.74 10.92 -19.30
N LYS A 563 -48.63 11.06 -20.29
CA LYS A 563 -48.83 10.01 -21.29
C LYS A 563 -47.55 9.69 -22.08
N ARG A 564 -46.80 10.73 -22.49
CA ARG A 564 -45.49 10.56 -23.13
C ARG A 564 -44.45 9.93 -22.19
N LEU A 565 -44.46 10.30 -20.91
CA LEU A 565 -43.60 9.71 -19.89
C LEU A 565 -43.89 8.22 -19.69
N ASP A 566 -45.17 7.83 -19.68
CA ASP A 566 -45.57 6.41 -19.59
C ASP A 566 -45.12 5.62 -20.82
N GLU A 567 -45.22 6.17 -22.03
CA GLU A 567 -44.70 5.53 -23.25
C GLU A 567 -43.19 5.22 -23.13
N ARG A 568 -42.41 6.18 -22.61
CA ARG A 568 -40.97 5.99 -22.36
C ARG A 568 -40.69 4.99 -21.26
N ARG A 569 -41.53 4.94 -20.23
CA ARG A 569 -41.43 3.93 -19.18
C ARG A 569 -41.65 2.51 -19.72
N HIS A 570 -42.71 2.28 -20.50
CA HIS A 570 -42.94 0.98 -21.14
C HIS A 570 -41.79 0.58 -22.06
N GLU A 571 -41.13 1.55 -22.68
CA GLU A 571 -39.93 1.28 -23.48
C GLU A 571 -38.76 0.78 -22.63
N VAL A 572 -38.46 1.42 -21.50
CA VAL A 572 -37.44 0.92 -20.55
C VAL A 572 -37.80 -0.46 -19.99
N GLU A 573 -39.09 -0.71 -19.71
CA GLU A 573 -39.57 -2.00 -19.21
C GLU A 573 -39.32 -3.16 -20.21
N ARG A 574 -39.30 -2.88 -21.52
CA ARG A 574 -38.95 -3.91 -22.54
C ARG A 574 -37.47 -4.27 -22.57
N ILE A 575 -36.58 -3.34 -22.19
CA ILE A 575 -35.12 -3.53 -22.13
C ILE A 575 -34.62 -3.46 -20.68
N PHE A 576 -35.42 -4.01 -19.75
CA PHE A 576 -35.17 -3.91 -18.32
C PHE A 576 -33.83 -4.54 -17.89
N GLU A 577 -33.38 -5.59 -18.58
CA GLU A 577 -32.05 -6.17 -18.33
C GLU A 577 -30.92 -5.16 -18.55
N ALA A 578 -30.98 -4.38 -19.64
CA ALA A 578 -30.00 -3.32 -19.91
C ALA A 578 -30.08 -2.21 -18.86
N PHE A 579 -31.29 -1.86 -18.42
CA PHE A 579 -31.48 -0.89 -17.33
C PHE A 579 -30.84 -1.36 -16.01
N GLU A 580 -30.97 -2.64 -15.67
CA GLU A 580 -30.31 -3.22 -14.49
C GLU A 580 -28.79 -3.19 -14.58
N LEU A 581 -28.22 -3.43 -15.78
CA LEU A 581 -26.78 -3.28 -16.01
C LEU A 581 -26.33 -1.82 -15.83
N VAL A 582 -27.09 -0.85 -16.32
CA VAL A 582 -26.82 0.58 -16.12
C VAL A 582 -26.87 0.95 -14.63
N ASN A 583 -27.85 0.43 -13.88
CA ASN A 583 -27.92 0.64 -12.43
C ASN A 583 -26.71 0.07 -11.67
N HIS A 584 -26.07 -0.99 -12.19
CA HIS A 584 -24.85 -1.54 -11.60
C HIS A 584 -23.67 -0.56 -11.69
N VAL A 585 -23.57 0.21 -12.77
CA VAL A 585 -22.58 1.30 -12.89
C VAL A 585 -22.98 2.48 -12.00
N ASN A 586 -24.28 2.76 -11.91
CA ASN A 586 -24.84 3.96 -11.27
C ASN A 586 -25.19 3.80 -9.77
N GLN A 587 -24.47 2.96 -9.02
CA GLN A 587 -24.83 2.62 -7.63
C GLN A 587 -24.92 3.85 -6.71
N MET A 588 -24.06 4.85 -6.90
CA MET A 588 -24.07 6.09 -6.11
C MET A 588 -25.39 6.86 -6.28
N ALA A 589 -25.90 6.98 -7.50
CA ALA A 589 -27.19 7.62 -7.76
C ALA A 589 -28.34 6.83 -7.14
N VAL A 590 -28.33 5.51 -7.25
CA VAL A 590 -29.33 4.62 -6.63
C VAL A 590 -29.38 4.86 -5.13
N PHE A 591 -28.22 4.94 -4.47
CA PHE A 591 -28.13 5.25 -3.04
C PHE A 591 -28.66 6.65 -2.70
N ARG A 592 -28.31 7.68 -3.47
CA ARG A 592 -28.81 9.06 -3.28
C ARG A 592 -30.33 9.13 -3.47
N ARG A 593 -30.87 8.42 -4.46
CA ARG A 593 -32.30 8.31 -4.70
C ARG A 593 -33.01 7.67 -3.51
N MET A 594 -32.50 6.55 -3.01
CA MET A 594 -33.03 5.88 -1.81
C MET A 594 -33.06 6.84 -0.60
N LYS A 595 -32.00 7.62 -0.37
CA LYS A 595 -31.96 8.62 0.71
C LYS A 595 -33.01 9.72 0.54
N ARG A 596 -33.19 10.22 -0.69
CA ARG A 596 -34.23 11.23 -1.01
C ARG A 596 -35.64 10.68 -0.87
N ASP A 597 -35.90 9.46 -1.34
CA ASP A 597 -37.20 8.79 -1.23
C ASP A 597 -37.61 8.64 0.24
N ARG A 598 -36.66 8.23 1.09
CA ARG A 598 -36.87 8.16 2.54
C ARG A 598 -37.22 9.52 3.15
N ARG A 599 -36.47 10.59 2.80
CA ARG A 599 -36.76 11.95 3.29
C ARG A 599 -38.13 12.44 2.84
N ILE A 600 -38.52 12.21 1.58
CA ILE A 600 -39.83 12.60 1.04
C ILE A 600 -40.95 11.84 1.78
N HIS A 601 -40.79 10.53 2.01
CA HIS A 601 -41.76 9.71 2.76
C HIS A 601 -41.97 10.20 4.19
N LEU A 602 -40.88 10.56 4.88
CA LEU A 602 -40.91 11.00 6.27
C LEU A 602 -41.28 12.49 6.48
N SER A 603 -41.37 13.29 5.40
CA SER A 603 -41.75 14.71 5.46
C SER A 603 -43.27 14.87 5.66
N ARG A 604 -43.71 14.79 6.93
CA ARG A 604 -45.10 15.07 7.35
C ARG A 604 -45.33 16.59 7.40
N GLY A 605 -46.30 17.09 6.63
CA GLY A 605 -46.73 18.51 6.65
C GLY A 605 -46.45 19.36 5.41
N ALA A 606 -45.73 18.85 4.40
CA ALA A 606 -45.59 19.54 3.11
C ALA A 606 -46.89 19.46 2.29
N ASP A 607 -47.27 20.55 1.61
CA ASP A 607 -48.40 20.56 0.67
C ASP A 607 -48.15 19.57 -0.50
N ASP A 608 -49.23 19.07 -1.10
CA ASP A 608 -49.14 18.03 -2.14
C ASP A 608 -48.32 18.50 -3.34
N LEU A 609 -48.31 19.82 -3.61
CA LEU A 609 -47.59 20.44 -4.72
C LEU A 609 -46.08 20.49 -4.48
N THR A 610 -45.63 20.78 -3.25
CA THR A 610 -44.20 20.72 -2.87
C THR A 610 -43.69 19.29 -2.88
N LYS A 611 -44.48 18.33 -2.40
CA LYS A 611 -44.13 16.90 -2.48
C LYS A 611 -43.98 16.45 -3.93
N GLN A 612 -44.91 16.82 -4.80
CA GLN A 612 -44.85 16.52 -6.23
C GLN A 612 -43.62 17.15 -6.88
N ARG A 613 -43.28 18.40 -6.56
CA ARG A 613 -42.07 19.07 -7.05
C ARG A 613 -40.79 18.35 -6.62
N LEU A 614 -40.66 17.99 -5.35
CA LEU A 614 -39.49 17.25 -4.83
C LEU A 614 -39.34 15.87 -5.48
N GLN A 615 -40.45 15.20 -5.80
CA GLN A 615 -40.44 13.93 -6.54
C GLN A 615 -39.95 14.12 -7.99
N LEU A 616 -40.41 15.16 -8.69
CA LEU A 616 -39.98 15.48 -10.05
C LEU A 616 -38.51 15.89 -10.12
N GLU A 617 -38.04 16.73 -9.19
CA GLU A 617 -36.62 17.11 -9.10
C GLU A 617 -35.73 15.90 -8.80
N ARG A 618 -36.16 15.00 -7.91
CA ARG A 618 -35.49 13.71 -7.67
C ARG A 618 -35.43 12.85 -8.94
N ASP A 619 -36.55 12.71 -9.65
CA ASP A 619 -36.62 11.87 -10.86
C ASP A 619 -35.76 12.44 -11.98
N LEU A 620 -35.72 13.76 -12.14
CA LEU A 620 -34.87 14.44 -13.10
C LEU A 620 -33.39 14.11 -12.87
N ASP A 621 -32.90 14.29 -11.63
CA ASP A 621 -31.52 13.97 -11.28
C ASP A 621 -31.19 12.48 -11.54
N ASN A 622 -32.13 11.58 -11.20
CA ASN A 622 -31.94 10.14 -11.42
C ASN A 622 -31.87 9.78 -12.91
N VAL A 623 -32.69 10.40 -13.76
CA VAL A 623 -32.70 10.17 -15.21
C VAL A 623 -31.43 10.69 -15.86
N VAL A 624 -30.93 11.86 -15.45
CA VAL A 624 -29.65 12.41 -15.92
C VAL A 624 -28.50 11.45 -15.59
N TRP A 625 -28.40 11.00 -14.34
CA TRP A 625 -27.37 10.03 -13.95
C TRP A 625 -27.48 8.69 -14.68
N THR A 626 -28.71 8.23 -14.95
CA THR A 626 -28.95 7.00 -15.73
C THR A 626 -28.44 7.15 -17.17
N ARG A 627 -28.69 8.29 -17.82
CA ARG A 627 -28.18 8.58 -19.17
C ARG A 627 -26.65 8.54 -19.22
N ASP A 628 -26.01 9.23 -18.27
CA ASP A 628 -24.56 9.37 -18.25
C ASP A 628 -23.90 8.01 -17.97
N ALA A 629 -24.43 7.23 -17.02
CA ALA A 629 -23.97 5.87 -16.73
C ALA A 629 -24.21 4.91 -17.91
N ALA A 630 -25.31 5.04 -18.65
CA ALA A 630 -25.56 4.24 -19.85
C ALA A 630 -24.56 4.57 -20.97
N SER A 631 -24.21 5.85 -21.13
CA SER A 631 -23.19 6.28 -22.10
C SER A 631 -21.81 5.74 -21.74
N GLU A 632 -21.45 5.76 -20.45
CA GLU A 632 -20.20 5.19 -19.97
C GLU A 632 -20.14 3.66 -20.16
N LEU A 633 -21.21 2.94 -19.81
CA LEU A 633 -21.30 1.49 -19.99
C LEU A 633 -21.23 1.10 -21.48
N ALA A 634 -21.86 1.87 -22.37
CA ALA A 634 -21.77 1.63 -23.81
C ALA A 634 -20.31 1.71 -24.31
N ALA A 635 -19.53 2.69 -23.85
CA ALA A 635 -18.12 2.78 -24.18
C ALA A 635 -17.30 1.60 -23.63
N MET A 636 -17.57 1.16 -22.40
CA MET A 636 -16.92 -0.03 -21.83
C MET A 636 -17.27 -1.32 -22.60
N LEU A 637 -18.48 -1.44 -23.12
CA LEU A 637 -18.91 -2.56 -23.96
C LEU A 637 -18.23 -2.52 -25.33
N ASP A 638 -18.03 -1.34 -25.92
CA ASP A 638 -17.27 -1.18 -27.17
C ASP A 638 -15.83 -1.70 -26.97
N ASP A 639 -15.15 -1.35 -25.86
CA ASP A 639 -13.82 -1.87 -25.50
C ASP A 639 -13.81 -3.40 -25.30
N ALA A 640 -14.88 -3.96 -24.69
CA ALA A 640 -15.00 -5.40 -24.46
C ALA A 640 -15.23 -6.18 -25.77
N ILE A 641 -16.00 -5.63 -26.71
CA ILE A 641 -16.21 -6.21 -28.05
C ILE A 641 -14.88 -6.30 -28.79
N GLU A 642 -14.08 -5.22 -28.79
CA GLU A 642 -12.74 -5.23 -29.40
C GLU A 642 -11.84 -6.29 -28.74
N THR A 643 -11.92 -6.42 -27.42
CA THR A 643 -11.11 -7.39 -26.66
C THR A 643 -11.40 -8.83 -27.07
N VAL A 644 -12.69 -9.18 -27.25
CA VAL A 644 -13.17 -10.52 -27.62
C VAL A 644 -12.94 -10.83 -29.11
N THR A 645 -13.03 -9.82 -29.99
CA THR A 645 -12.91 -10.00 -31.45
C THR A 645 -11.48 -9.91 -31.99
N GLY A 646 -10.57 -9.24 -31.29
CA GLY A 646 -9.17 -9.14 -31.68
C GLY A 646 -8.51 -10.53 -31.74
N ASP A 647 -7.75 -10.78 -32.82
CA ASP A 647 -7.15 -12.07 -33.23
C ASP A 647 -6.09 -12.68 -32.28
N ALA A 648 -6.06 -12.27 -31.01
CA ALA A 648 -5.06 -12.69 -30.04
C ALA A 648 -5.66 -13.62 -28.97
N ARG A 649 -5.12 -14.85 -28.91
CA ARG A 649 -5.38 -15.87 -27.88
C ARG A 649 -5.42 -15.25 -26.46
N PRO A 650 -6.28 -15.74 -25.54
CA PRO A 650 -6.18 -15.40 -24.12
C PRO A 650 -4.75 -15.72 -23.63
N GLY A 651 -4.03 -14.71 -23.12
CA GLY A 651 -2.67 -14.88 -22.57
C GLY A 651 -1.50 -14.33 -23.40
N ALA A 652 -1.71 -13.69 -24.55
CA ALA A 652 -0.66 -12.88 -25.17
C ALA A 652 -0.59 -11.51 -24.47
N ALA A 653 0.57 -11.13 -23.93
CA ALA A 653 0.77 -9.87 -23.22
C ALA A 653 0.37 -8.65 -24.08
N ARG A 654 -0.85 -8.13 -23.90
CA ARG A 654 -1.35 -6.94 -24.60
C ARG A 654 -0.80 -5.69 -23.91
N ARG A 655 -0.28 -4.74 -24.69
CA ARG A 655 -0.04 -3.36 -24.21
C ARG A 655 -1.38 -2.64 -24.22
N ARG A 656 -2.09 -2.61 -23.11
CA ARG A 656 -3.33 -1.83 -22.96
C ARG A 656 -3.02 -0.42 -22.49
N HIS A 657 -3.59 0.60 -23.15
CA HIS A 657 -3.77 1.92 -22.52
C HIS A 657 -5.10 1.90 -21.76
N VAL A 658 -5.08 1.39 -20.53
CA VAL A 658 -6.23 1.57 -19.63
C VAL A 658 -6.06 2.93 -18.96
N THR A 659 -7.06 3.81 -19.12
CA THR A 659 -7.10 5.07 -18.35
C THR A 659 -7.14 4.71 -16.86
N PRO A 660 -6.15 5.13 -16.05
CA PRO A 660 -6.08 4.73 -14.66
C PRO A 660 -7.30 5.24 -13.87
N PRO A 661 -7.80 4.46 -12.89
CA PRO A 661 -8.92 4.87 -12.05
C PRO A 661 -8.53 6.08 -11.19
N ARG A 662 -9.46 7.03 -11.03
CA ARG A 662 -9.29 8.18 -10.12
C ARG A 662 -9.17 7.68 -8.67
N PRO A 663 -8.21 8.14 -7.86
CA PRO A 663 -8.11 7.73 -6.45
C PRO A 663 -9.27 8.28 -5.61
N ALA A 664 -9.95 7.40 -4.86
CA ALA A 664 -11.10 7.74 -4.02
C ALA A 664 -10.77 8.58 -2.77
N SER A 665 -9.50 8.69 -2.36
CA SER A 665 -9.11 9.45 -1.16
C SER A 665 -9.20 10.97 -1.31
N GLU A 666 -9.35 11.49 -2.53
CA GLU A 666 -9.44 12.94 -2.76
C GLU A 666 -10.89 13.46 -2.77
N HIS A 667 -11.89 12.60 -3.00
CA HIS A 667 -13.30 13.04 -3.08
C HIS A 667 -13.98 13.25 -1.72
N ALA A 668 -13.41 12.77 -0.61
CA ALA A 668 -14.02 12.96 0.71
C ALA A 668 -13.77 14.37 1.30
N ALA A 669 -12.77 15.11 0.78
CA ALA A 669 -12.38 16.43 1.30
C ALA A 669 -12.65 17.60 0.33
N SER A 670 -13.10 17.35 -0.90
CA SER A 670 -13.32 18.40 -1.90
C SER A 670 -14.66 18.23 -2.61
N VAL A 671 -15.74 18.57 -1.92
CA VAL A 671 -16.99 19.00 -2.56
C VAL A 671 -17.20 20.45 -2.18
N GLU A 672 -16.28 21.32 -2.60
CA GLU A 672 -16.50 22.76 -2.69
C GLU A 672 -15.63 23.29 -3.84
N LEU A 673 -16.28 24.03 -4.75
CA LEU A 673 -15.75 24.78 -5.89
C LEU A 673 -15.35 23.97 -7.14
N ALA A 674 -16.34 23.43 -7.85
CA ALA A 674 -16.25 23.24 -9.29
C ALA A 674 -16.41 24.60 -9.99
N GLY A 675 -15.32 25.38 -10.03
CA GLY A 675 -15.17 26.49 -10.96
C GLY A 675 -14.92 25.96 -12.37
N SER A 676 -15.57 26.55 -13.37
CA SER A 676 -15.33 26.28 -14.78
C SER A 676 -13.86 26.50 -15.15
N ASP A 677 -13.10 25.42 -15.38
CA ASP A 677 -11.71 25.50 -15.86
C ASP A 677 -11.68 26.02 -17.30
N VAL A 678 -11.46 27.32 -17.45
CA VAL A 678 -10.97 27.91 -18.69
C VAL A 678 -9.54 27.40 -18.88
N ARG A 679 -9.31 26.55 -19.90
CA ARG A 679 -7.97 26.07 -20.28
C ARG A 679 -7.06 27.26 -20.58
N THR A 680 -6.24 27.66 -19.61
CA THR A 680 -5.12 28.57 -19.85
C THR A 680 -4.07 27.80 -20.67
N PRO A 681 -3.45 28.40 -21.69
CA PRO A 681 -2.35 27.77 -22.42
C PRO A 681 -1.20 27.50 -21.44
N SER A 682 -0.81 26.24 -21.30
CA SER A 682 0.31 25.79 -20.48
C SER A 682 1.60 25.88 -21.28
N HIS A 683 2.61 26.60 -20.76
CA HIS A 683 3.96 26.64 -21.33
C HIS A 683 4.89 25.74 -20.51
N VAL A 684 5.42 24.68 -21.11
CA VAL A 684 6.25 23.67 -20.46
C VAL A 684 7.66 23.68 -21.05
N ALA A 685 8.66 23.93 -20.21
CA ALA A 685 10.06 24.03 -20.64
C ALA A 685 10.95 23.00 -19.92
N ALA A 686 11.98 22.50 -20.60
CA ALA A 686 13.08 21.82 -19.91
C ALA A 686 14.05 22.87 -19.37
N MET A 687 14.38 22.80 -18.08
CA MET A 687 15.28 23.77 -17.42
C MET A 687 16.55 23.06 -16.95
N ILE A 688 17.70 23.54 -17.41
CA ILE A 688 19.01 22.96 -17.14
C ILE A 688 19.89 24.02 -16.50
N ALA A 689 20.29 23.81 -15.24
CA ALA A 689 21.22 24.68 -14.54
C ALA A 689 22.66 24.21 -14.70
N ILE A 690 23.55 25.12 -15.10
CA ILE A 690 24.97 24.84 -15.34
C ILE A 690 25.80 25.46 -14.22
N ASP A 691 26.69 24.65 -13.64
CA ASP A 691 27.69 25.15 -12.69
C ASP A 691 29.10 24.81 -13.18
N PRO A 692 29.87 25.81 -13.62
CA PRO A 692 31.23 25.62 -14.10
C PRO A 692 32.24 25.39 -12.97
N SER A 693 31.88 25.65 -11.70
CA SER A 693 32.81 25.56 -10.55
C SER A 693 33.01 24.13 -10.02
N ARG A 694 32.22 23.15 -10.48
CA ARG A 694 32.34 21.76 -10.03
C ARG A 694 33.61 21.12 -10.60
N ARG A 695 34.66 21.01 -9.78
CA ARG A 695 35.88 20.26 -10.10
C ARG A 695 35.54 18.78 -10.19
N GLY A 696 35.50 18.23 -11.39
CA GLY A 696 35.39 16.79 -11.62
C GLY A 696 36.72 16.22 -12.09
N GLY A 697 37.77 16.23 -11.26
CA GLY A 697 39.08 15.63 -11.57
C GLY A 697 39.88 16.19 -12.76
N GLU A 698 39.22 16.73 -13.79
CA GLU A 698 39.78 17.43 -14.95
C GLU A 698 39.70 18.95 -14.75
N ALA A 699 40.62 19.70 -15.36
CA ALA A 699 40.67 21.16 -15.29
C ALA A 699 39.47 21.89 -15.97
N SER A 700 38.51 21.14 -16.54
CA SER A 700 37.32 21.63 -17.24
C SER A 700 36.01 21.17 -16.60
N ALA A 701 34.95 21.98 -16.72
CA ALA A 701 33.62 21.65 -16.21
C ALA A 701 33.09 20.33 -16.82
N PRO A 702 32.43 19.43 -16.05
CA PRO A 702 31.94 18.14 -16.55
C PRO A 702 31.05 18.24 -17.79
N CYS A 703 30.25 19.31 -17.93
CA CYS A 703 29.39 19.53 -19.09
C CYS A 703 30.17 19.77 -20.41
N ALA A 704 31.44 20.19 -20.33
CA ALA A 704 32.33 20.41 -21.47
C ALA A 704 33.11 19.16 -21.89
N ALA A 705 33.12 18.10 -21.07
CA ALA A 705 33.72 16.82 -21.45
C ALA A 705 33.02 16.26 -22.71
N THR A 706 33.79 15.57 -23.56
CA THR A 706 33.27 15.03 -24.83
C THR A 706 32.87 13.56 -24.71
N LEU A 707 31.83 13.18 -25.45
CA LEU A 707 31.33 11.82 -25.61
C LEU A 707 31.11 11.58 -27.10
N HIS A 708 31.96 10.73 -27.70
CA HIS A 708 32.06 10.54 -29.15
C HIS A 708 32.08 11.87 -29.92
N GLY A 709 33.06 12.74 -29.61
CA GLY A 709 33.32 13.98 -30.35
C GLY A 709 32.37 15.16 -30.10
N ARG A 710 31.32 15.00 -29.28
CA ARG A 710 30.37 16.07 -28.90
C ARG A 710 30.41 16.30 -27.39
N THR A 711 30.19 17.53 -26.91
CA THR A 711 30.15 17.80 -25.45
C THR A 711 28.97 17.06 -24.79
N LEU A 712 29.08 16.73 -23.50
CA LEU A 712 28.00 16.11 -22.74
C LEU A 712 26.73 16.99 -22.69
N LEU A 713 26.92 18.31 -22.61
CA LEU A 713 25.82 19.26 -22.72
C LEU A 713 25.13 19.15 -24.08
N GLN A 714 25.90 19.15 -25.18
CA GLN A 714 25.35 19.01 -26.53
C GLN A 714 24.56 17.70 -26.69
N ARG A 715 25.11 16.57 -26.24
CA ARG A 715 24.43 15.26 -26.29
C ARG A 715 23.11 15.26 -25.52
N THR A 716 23.11 15.85 -24.32
CA THR A 716 21.91 15.97 -23.49
C THR A 716 20.84 16.80 -24.23
N LEU A 717 21.24 17.94 -24.83
CA LEU A 717 20.33 18.84 -25.54
C LEU A 717 19.72 18.22 -26.79
N GLU A 718 20.53 17.55 -27.62
CA GLU A 718 20.07 16.82 -28.80
C GLU A 718 19.03 15.75 -28.43
N ARG A 719 19.25 15.07 -27.30
CA ARG A 719 18.32 14.04 -26.84
C ARG A 719 17.01 14.67 -26.40
N ILE A 720 17.01 15.62 -25.47
CA ILE A 720 15.77 16.22 -24.97
C ILE A 720 15.01 17.03 -26.03
N SER A 721 15.68 17.57 -27.05
CA SER A 721 15.01 18.32 -28.12
C SER A 721 14.10 17.46 -29.00
N ARG A 722 14.23 16.12 -28.90
CA ARG A 722 13.33 15.17 -29.56
C ARG A 722 11.93 15.13 -28.95
N SER A 723 11.77 15.58 -27.71
CA SER A 723 10.47 15.63 -27.03
C SER A 723 9.46 16.31 -27.92
N ARG A 724 8.24 15.75 -28.02
CA ARG A 724 7.13 16.35 -28.78
C ARG A 724 6.28 17.29 -27.95
N ARG A 725 6.45 17.25 -26.64
CA ARG A 725 5.62 17.94 -25.65
C ARG A 725 6.30 19.15 -24.99
N LEU A 726 7.60 19.34 -25.18
CA LEU A 726 8.31 20.54 -24.72
C LEU A 726 8.12 21.72 -25.68
N ASP A 727 7.83 22.89 -25.13
CA ASP A 727 7.72 24.14 -25.89
C ASP A 727 9.09 24.80 -26.09
N SER A 728 9.98 24.70 -25.10
CA SER A 728 11.34 25.25 -25.16
C SER A 728 12.31 24.53 -24.21
N ILE A 729 13.60 24.80 -24.41
CA ILE A 729 14.70 24.42 -23.52
C ILE A 729 15.34 25.70 -23.00
N ILE A 730 15.56 25.80 -21.69
CA ILE A 730 16.15 26.95 -21.03
C ILE A 730 17.41 26.53 -20.27
N LEU A 731 18.55 27.09 -20.68
CA LEU A 731 19.83 26.94 -19.98
C LEU A 731 20.01 28.09 -19.00
N LEU A 732 20.34 27.80 -17.75
CA LEU A 732 20.73 28.80 -16.76
C LEU A 732 22.25 28.71 -16.59
N ALA A 733 22.96 29.73 -17.05
CA ALA A 733 24.42 29.77 -17.05
C ALA A 733 24.94 31.06 -16.41
N PRO A 734 26.05 31.03 -15.65
CA PRO A 734 26.69 32.24 -15.14
C PRO A 734 27.13 33.19 -16.26
N ILE A 735 27.12 34.51 -16.01
CA ILE A 735 27.55 35.55 -16.97
C ILE A 735 28.97 35.30 -17.51
N GLY A 736 29.87 34.74 -16.69
CA GLY A 736 31.26 34.47 -17.06
C GLY A 736 31.55 33.12 -17.74
N PHE A 737 30.55 32.25 -17.95
CA PHE A 737 30.75 30.94 -18.57
C PHE A 737 30.36 30.94 -20.05
N ASP A 738 31.30 30.64 -20.94
CA ASP A 738 31.05 30.57 -22.39
C ASP A 738 30.37 29.26 -22.79
N VAL A 739 29.08 29.16 -22.44
CA VAL A 739 28.25 28.00 -22.80
C VAL A 739 28.04 27.88 -24.31
N GLU A 740 28.06 28.96 -25.09
CA GLU A 740 27.81 28.92 -26.54
C GLU A 740 28.90 28.13 -27.27
N SER A 741 30.15 28.20 -26.80
CA SER A 741 31.26 27.39 -27.34
C SER A 741 31.04 25.88 -27.24
N LEU A 742 30.14 25.44 -26.35
CA LEU A 742 29.85 24.01 -26.12
C LEU A 742 28.70 23.50 -27.00
N LEU A 743 28.08 24.37 -27.80
CA LEU A 743 26.81 24.12 -28.46
C LEU A 743 26.90 24.18 -29.99
N ASP A 744 26.24 23.21 -30.64
CA ASP A 744 25.82 23.31 -32.03
C ASP A 744 24.29 23.45 -32.06
N ARG A 745 23.83 24.71 -32.13
CA ARG A 745 22.41 25.07 -32.14
C ARG A 745 21.66 24.44 -33.33
N SER A 746 22.33 24.12 -34.44
CA SER A 746 21.69 23.53 -35.62
C SER A 746 21.16 22.10 -35.37
N ARG A 747 21.67 21.44 -34.34
CA ARG A 747 21.28 20.07 -33.94
C ARG A 747 20.21 20.04 -32.86
N VAL A 748 19.84 21.19 -32.29
CA VAL A 748 18.81 21.31 -31.26
C VAL A 748 17.50 21.73 -31.93
N THR A 749 16.54 20.80 -31.99
CA THR A 749 15.28 20.99 -32.74
C THR A 749 14.22 21.81 -31.99
N ARG A 750 14.43 22.09 -30.70
CA ARG A 750 13.52 22.88 -29.86
C ARG A 750 14.08 24.29 -29.65
N PRO A 751 13.23 25.32 -29.44
CA PRO A 751 13.71 26.65 -29.09
C PRO A 751 14.63 26.60 -27.87
N LEU A 752 15.89 27.02 -28.05
CA LEU A 752 16.91 27.04 -27.01
C LEU A 752 17.16 28.47 -26.52
N LEU A 753 16.88 28.71 -25.26
CA LEU A 753 17.07 29.97 -24.56
C LEU A 753 18.21 29.85 -23.56
N ILE A 754 19.02 30.90 -23.44
CA ILE A 754 20.11 30.97 -22.47
C ILE A 754 19.84 32.14 -21.54
N GLU A 755 19.55 31.84 -20.28
CA GLU A 755 19.40 32.80 -19.20
C GLU A 755 20.73 32.97 -18.47
N ARG A 756 21.14 34.22 -18.31
CA ARG A 756 22.40 34.57 -17.69
C ARG A 756 22.18 34.92 -16.22
N CYS A 757 22.82 34.17 -15.32
CA CYS A 757 22.79 34.39 -13.88
C CYS A 757 24.03 35.19 -13.44
N GLU A 758 23.88 36.14 -12.52
CA GLU A 758 25.01 36.92 -11.98
C GLU A 758 26.07 36.04 -11.29
N GLN A 759 25.61 34.98 -10.63
CA GLN A 759 26.43 33.98 -9.95
C GLN A 759 26.05 32.56 -10.44
N SER A 760 26.54 31.52 -9.75
CA SER A 760 26.04 30.16 -9.96
C SER A 760 24.50 30.15 -9.83
N PRO A 761 23.75 29.44 -10.70
CA PRO A 761 22.31 29.30 -10.54
C PRO A 761 21.95 28.56 -9.24
N PHE A 762 22.89 27.81 -8.65
CA PHE A 762 22.73 27.13 -7.39
C PHE A 762 23.18 27.98 -6.21
N GLY A 763 22.49 27.83 -5.07
CA GLY A 763 22.94 28.45 -3.83
C GLY A 763 23.90 27.59 -3.00
N PRO A 764 24.35 28.10 -1.84
CA PRO A 764 25.34 27.44 -1.00
C PRO A 764 24.85 26.12 -0.37
N GLU A 765 23.53 25.92 -0.23
CA GLU A 765 22.94 24.65 0.22
C GLU A 765 23.29 23.44 -0.65
N ARG A 766 23.71 23.66 -1.90
CA ARG A 766 24.12 22.61 -2.82
C ARG A 766 25.24 21.73 -2.25
N GLU A 767 26.14 22.29 -1.45
CA GLU A 767 27.20 21.52 -0.80
C GLU A 767 26.63 20.47 0.16
N ALA A 768 25.63 20.83 0.97
CA ALA A 768 24.94 19.87 1.84
C ALA A 768 24.12 18.83 1.05
N ILE A 769 23.49 19.23 -0.06
CA ILE A 769 22.76 18.29 -0.94
C ILE A 769 23.72 17.27 -1.55
N ALA A 770 24.88 17.70 -2.06
CA ALA A 770 25.90 16.82 -2.61
C ALA A 770 26.44 15.84 -1.54
N ALA A 771 26.73 16.33 -0.33
CA ALA A 771 27.13 15.50 0.80
C ALA A 771 26.06 14.43 1.15
N ALA A 772 24.78 14.81 1.17
CA ALA A 772 23.67 13.90 1.45
C ALA A 772 23.49 12.79 0.39
N ARG A 773 23.95 13.03 -0.84
CA ARG A 773 23.80 12.15 -1.99
C ARG A 773 25.01 11.29 -2.29
N ARG A 774 26.18 11.61 -1.72
CA ARG A 774 27.48 11.00 -2.04
C ARG A 774 27.49 9.46 -1.92
N TRP A 775 26.86 8.89 -0.89
CA TRP A 775 26.74 7.42 -0.68
C TRP A 775 25.51 6.78 -1.33
N SER A 776 24.75 7.53 -2.13
CA SER A 776 23.49 7.08 -2.77
C SER A 776 23.41 7.46 -4.26
N ARG A 777 24.55 7.63 -4.94
CA ARG A 777 24.64 8.05 -6.36
C ARG A 777 23.85 7.18 -7.34
N THR A 778 23.72 5.88 -7.05
CA THR A 778 22.94 4.91 -7.85
C THR A 778 21.44 4.96 -7.56
N CYS A 779 21.03 5.70 -6.53
CA CYS A 779 19.64 5.73 -6.07
C CYS A 779 18.92 6.98 -6.56
N TRP A 780 17.70 6.84 -7.09
CA TRP A 780 16.91 7.99 -7.58
C TRP A 780 16.39 8.86 -6.42
N ARG A 781 16.07 8.25 -5.28
CA ARG A 781 15.81 8.89 -3.97
C ARG A 781 16.42 8.07 -2.83
N GLY A 782 16.33 8.59 -1.60
CA GLY A 782 16.80 7.88 -0.39
C GLY A 782 18.19 8.31 0.09
N GLY A 783 18.70 9.45 -0.35
CA GLY A 783 19.86 10.09 0.30
C GLY A 783 19.53 10.56 1.73
N ILE A 784 20.51 11.08 2.44
CA ILE A 784 20.29 11.64 3.80
C ILE A 784 19.22 12.73 3.71
N SER A 785 18.28 12.74 4.67
CA SER A 785 17.09 13.60 4.64
C SER A 785 16.16 13.40 3.43
N GLY A 786 16.22 12.23 2.79
CA GLY A 786 15.38 11.87 1.65
C GLY A 786 15.86 12.41 0.30
N MET A 787 17.02 13.05 0.23
CA MET A 787 17.51 13.73 -0.98
C MET A 787 17.50 12.81 -2.20
N SER A 788 17.04 13.37 -3.32
CA SER A 788 16.91 12.71 -4.62
C SER A 788 17.97 13.16 -5.61
N ALA A 789 18.10 12.43 -6.72
CA ALA A 789 18.98 12.82 -7.82
C ALA A 789 18.56 14.15 -8.49
N TRP A 790 17.28 14.53 -8.37
CA TRP A 790 16.78 15.81 -8.90
C TRP A 790 17.14 16.99 -8.00
N ASP A 791 17.28 16.78 -6.69
CA ASP A 791 17.74 17.81 -5.75
C ASP A 791 19.16 18.31 -6.09
N GLU A 792 20.01 17.44 -6.66
CA GLU A 792 21.35 17.82 -7.13
C GLU A 792 21.34 18.71 -8.39
N SER A 793 20.20 18.75 -9.10
CA SER A 793 20.06 19.32 -10.45
C SER A 793 19.14 20.53 -10.49
N ILE A 794 18.21 20.66 -9.54
CA ILE A 794 17.26 21.78 -9.46
C ILE A 794 17.93 23.02 -8.85
N ALA A 795 17.57 24.19 -9.37
CA ALA A 795 18.00 25.49 -8.87
C ALA A 795 16.77 26.36 -8.53
N PRO A 796 16.06 26.10 -7.41
CA PRO A 796 14.68 26.54 -7.23
C PRO A 796 14.45 28.05 -7.39
N GLN A 797 15.32 28.90 -6.83
CA GLN A 797 15.19 30.36 -6.93
C GLN A 797 15.40 30.86 -8.35
N ALA A 798 16.52 30.47 -8.97
CA ALA A 798 16.86 30.91 -10.31
C ALA A 798 15.80 30.41 -11.31
N MET A 799 15.38 29.16 -11.17
CA MET A 799 14.31 28.58 -11.98
C MET A 799 12.97 29.27 -11.73
N HIS A 800 12.56 29.51 -10.47
CA HIS A 800 11.32 30.23 -10.15
C HIS A 800 11.28 31.63 -10.78
N HIS A 801 12.38 32.38 -10.68
CA HIS A 801 12.50 33.71 -11.26
C HIS A 801 12.35 33.69 -12.78
N VAL A 802 13.06 32.79 -13.45
CA VAL A 802 12.98 32.62 -14.91
C VAL A 802 11.59 32.15 -15.34
N MET A 803 10.98 31.21 -14.62
CA MET A 803 9.63 30.74 -14.92
C MET A 803 8.61 31.88 -14.85
N ALA A 804 8.69 32.73 -13.82
CA ALA A 804 7.81 33.89 -13.67
C ALA A 804 8.01 34.93 -14.79
N GLN A 805 9.26 35.20 -15.19
CA GLN A 805 9.57 36.16 -16.26
C GLN A 805 9.14 35.68 -17.65
N ARG A 806 9.22 34.36 -17.90
CA ARG A 806 8.98 33.77 -19.22
C ARG A 806 7.58 33.17 -19.39
N GLY A 807 6.76 33.19 -18.34
CA GLY A 807 5.43 32.59 -18.36
C GLY A 807 5.42 31.06 -18.39
N VAL A 808 6.51 30.41 -17.94
CA VAL A 808 6.60 28.95 -17.88
C VAL A 808 5.73 28.44 -16.73
N THR A 809 4.75 27.60 -17.04
CA THR A 809 3.81 27.06 -16.05
C THR A 809 4.31 25.75 -15.41
N ALA A 810 5.20 25.02 -16.08
CA ALA A 810 5.85 23.83 -15.55
C ALA A 810 7.26 23.62 -16.13
N ALA A 811 8.17 23.10 -15.31
CA ALA A 811 9.56 22.86 -15.66
C ALA A 811 9.91 21.37 -15.56
N VAL A 812 10.50 20.82 -16.62
CA VAL A 812 11.14 19.50 -16.60
C VAL A 812 12.60 19.66 -16.19
N ILE A 813 12.99 19.02 -15.10
CA ILE A 813 14.32 19.15 -14.49
C ILE A 813 15.26 18.09 -15.08
N VAL A 814 16.33 18.56 -15.73
CA VAL A 814 17.37 17.73 -16.35
C VAL A 814 18.74 18.34 -16.05
N ALA A 815 19.73 17.51 -15.73
CA ALA A 815 21.10 17.98 -15.52
C ALA A 815 21.87 18.07 -16.86
N PRO A 816 22.90 18.92 -16.99
CA PRO A 816 23.65 19.10 -18.23
C PRO A 816 24.51 17.88 -18.64
N VAL A 817 24.56 16.83 -17.82
CA VAL A 817 25.40 15.63 -18.00
C VAL A 817 24.56 14.34 -18.03
N TRP A 818 23.32 14.42 -18.53
CA TRP A 818 22.38 13.29 -18.63
C TRP A 818 22.15 12.90 -20.10
N PRO A 819 23.17 12.42 -20.83
CA PRO A 819 23.06 12.10 -22.26
C PRO A 819 22.13 10.91 -22.55
N LEU A 820 21.67 10.19 -21.52
CA LEU A 820 20.81 9.01 -21.61
C LEU A 820 19.36 9.26 -21.15
N VAL A 821 19.00 10.51 -20.86
CA VAL A 821 17.67 10.87 -20.35
C VAL A 821 16.54 10.34 -21.27
N ALA A 822 15.52 9.75 -20.68
CA ALA A 822 14.37 9.19 -21.38
C ALA A 822 13.45 10.30 -21.87
N VAL A 823 13.12 10.28 -23.16
CA VAL A 823 12.31 11.33 -23.81
C VAL A 823 10.97 10.77 -24.24
N ASP A 824 11.02 9.72 -25.06
CA ASP A 824 9.87 8.97 -25.57
C ASP A 824 9.60 7.72 -24.71
N GLY A 825 8.39 7.15 -24.81
CA GLY A 825 8.02 5.90 -24.13
C GLY A 825 7.51 6.09 -22.69
N GLU A 826 7.21 4.97 -22.02
CA GLU A 826 6.69 4.97 -20.64
C GLU A 826 7.69 5.61 -19.67
N GLY A 827 7.25 6.67 -18.97
CA GLY A 827 8.07 7.43 -18.01
C GLY A 827 9.13 8.36 -18.59
N GLY A 828 9.19 8.55 -19.92
CA GLY A 828 9.99 9.60 -20.54
C GLY A 828 9.41 11.00 -20.35
N ILE A 829 10.16 12.04 -20.74
CA ILE A 829 9.74 13.46 -20.64
C ILE A 829 8.33 13.70 -21.20
N ASP A 830 8.00 13.16 -22.38
CA ASP A 830 6.70 13.38 -23.00
C ASP A 830 5.55 12.84 -22.13
N SER A 831 5.77 11.70 -21.46
CA SER A 831 4.79 11.08 -20.56
C SER A 831 4.60 11.89 -19.26
N LEU A 832 5.68 12.48 -18.73
CA LEU A 832 5.60 13.38 -17.56
C LEU A 832 4.77 14.62 -17.87
N VAL A 833 5.00 15.24 -19.04
CA VAL A 833 4.25 16.42 -19.49
C VAL A 833 2.78 16.06 -19.70
N GLU A 834 2.48 14.98 -20.42
CA GLU A 834 1.10 14.53 -20.63
C GLU A 834 0.37 14.26 -19.32
N ARG A 835 1.04 13.65 -18.34
CA ARG A 835 0.45 13.38 -17.02
C ARG A 835 0.10 14.67 -16.28
N HIS A 836 0.99 15.68 -16.33
CA HIS A 836 0.72 16.99 -15.75
C HIS A 836 -0.47 17.67 -16.43
N LEU A 837 -0.49 17.70 -17.77
CA LEU A 837 -1.51 18.39 -18.56
C LEU A 837 -2.93 17.82 -18.39
N ARG A 838 -3.07 16.55 -17.97
CA ARG A 838 -4.39 15.99 -17.64
C ARG A 838 -5.04 16.67 -16.44
N HIS A 839 -4.27 16.96 -15.38
CA HIS A 839 -4.74 17.57 -14.14
C HIS A 839 -3.68 18.54 -13.54
N PRO A 840 -3.45 19.72 -14.15
CA PRO A 840 -2.32 20.59 -13.77
C PRO A 840 -2.35 21.07 -12.31
N SER A 841 -3.54 21.26 -11.74
CA SER A 841 -3.73 21.69 -10.34
C SER A 841 -3.45 20.57 -9.33
N GLN A 842 -3.63 19.31 -9.71
CA GLN A 842 -3.40 18.14 -8.84
C GLN A 842 -1.98 17.59 -8.98
N HIS A 843 -1.39 17.67 -10.18
CA HIS A 843 -0.09 17.10 -10.51
C HIS A 843 1.03 18.15 -10.48
N ASN A 844 1.30 18.72 -9.31
CA ASN A 844 2.35 19.73 -9.12
C ASN A 844 3.78 19.16 -9.20
N LEU A 845 3.94 17.87 -8.87
CA LEU A 845 5.16 17.08 -9.07
C LEU A 845 4.78 15.83 -9.85
N VAL A 846 5.43 15.60 -10.99
CA VAL A 846 5.29 14.35 -11.76
C VAL A 846 6.67 13.75 -11.94
N PHE A 847 6.81 12.45 -11.67
CA PHE A 847 8.11 11.79 -11.67
C PHE A 847 7.99 10.34 -12.14
N SER A 848 9.13 9.66 -12.26
CA SER A 848 9.23 8.23 -12.51
C SER A 848 10.35 7.64 -11.64
N GLN A 849 10.37 6.32 -11.49
CA GLN A 849 11.37 5.60 -10.68
C GLN A 849 12.61 5.18 -11.50
N HIS A 850 12.94 5.93 -12.55
CA HIS A 850 14.12 5.66 -13.38
C HIS A 850 15.40 5.82 -12.56
N PRO A 851 16.47 5.04 -12.86
CA PRO A 851 17.76 5.26 -12.22
C PRO A 851 18.30 6.68 -12.52
N PRO A 852 19.16 7.24 -11.64
CA PRO A 852 19.73 8.57 -11.83
C PRO A 852 20.36 8.75 -13.21
N GLY A 853 20.09 9.87 -13.88
CA GLY A 853 20.57 10.16 -15.24
C GLY A 853 19.66 9.68 -16.38
N PHE A 854 18.67 8.83 -16.10
CA PHE A 854 17.67 8.39 -17.08
C PHE A 854 16.33 9.13 -16.95
N GLY A 855 15.84 9.34 -15.73
CA GLY A 855 14.52 9.96 -15.49
C GLY A 855 14.57 11.42 -15.12
N ALA A 856 13.83 12.26 -15.83
CA ALA A 856 13.52 13.61 -15.39
C ALA A 856 12.37 13.61 -14.35
N CYS A 857 12.17 14.76 -13.71
CA CYS A 857 10.92 15.08 -13.01
C CYS A 857 10.34 16.39 -13.55
N LEU A 858 9.03 16.57 -13.43
CA LEU A 858 8.32 17.79 -13.77
C LEU A 858 7.82 18.48 -12.50
N VAL A 859 8.10 19.78 -12.39
CA VAL A 859 7.72 20.64 -11.26
C VAL A 859 6.88 21.80 -11.78
N SER A 860 5.70 22.02 -11.23
CA SER A 860 4.85 23.16 -11.58
C SER A 860 5.43 24.49 -11.06
N ALA A 861 5.01 25.61 -11.64
CA ALA A 861 5.44 26.94 -11.18
C ALA A 861 5.06 27.22 -9.72
N SER A 862 3.91 26.71 -9.25
CA SER A 862 3.47 26.81 -7.86
C SER A 862 4.40 26.06 -6.92
N LEU A 863 4.75 24.82 -7.27
CA LEU A 863 5.67 24.02 -6.46
C LEU A 863 7.10 24.58 -6.50
N MET A 864 7.57 25.07 -7.65
CA MET A 864 8.88 25.71 -7.77
C MET A 864 9.01 26.90 -6.82
N ARG A 865 7.94 27.69 -6.66
CA ARG A 865 7.87 28.80 -5.68
C ARG A 865 8.00 28.30 -4.24
N GLU A 866 7.39 27.17 -3.91
CA GLU A 866 7.50 26.56 -2.58
C GLU A 866 8.91 26.02 -2.31
N LEU A 867 9.52 25.35 -3.29
CA LEU A 867 10.90 24.87 -3.22
C LEU A 867 11.90 26.05 -3.06
N ALA A 868 11.58 27.21 -3.64
CA ALA A 868 12.37 28.44 -3.48
C ALA A 868 12.37 29.01 -2.03
N LEU A 869 11.52 28.51 -1.12
CA LEU A 869 11.53 28.90 0.29
C LEU A 869 12.74 28.33 1.08
N ARG A 870 13.48 27.35 0.52
CA ARG A 870 14.78 26.85 1.02
C ARG A 870 14.84 26.43 2.49
N ASN A 871 13.92 25.57 2.91
CA ASN A 871 14.10 24.78 4.13
C ASN A 871 14.21 23.28 3.77
N ARG A 872 14.66 22.43 4.70
CA ARG A 872 14.81 20.97 4.44
C ARG A 872 13.53 20.27 3.97
N LEU A 873 12.35 20.79 4.31
CA LEU A 873 11.06 20.21 3.90
C LEU A 873 10.65 20.66 2.49
N ALA A 874 11.35 21.65 1.92
CA ALA A 874 11.11 22.22 0.60
C ALA A 874 12.14 21.71 -0.42
N THR A 875 12.37 20.39 -0.43
CA THR A 875 13.17 19.67 -1.45
C THR A 875 12.30 18.61 -2.12
N ILE A 876 12.64 18.20 -3.34
CA ILE A 876 11.90 17.16 -4.06
C ILE A 876 11.93 15.86 -3.24
N GLY A 877 13.11 15.50 -2.72
CA GLY A 877 13.27 14.35 -1.83
C GLY A 877 12.35 14.38 -0.61
N ALA A 878 12.26 15.52 0.08
CA ALA A 878 11.43 15.68 1.28
C ALA A 878 9.92 15.50 1.01
N LEU A 879 9.45 15.84 -0.20
CA LEU A 879 8.05 15.63 -0.62
C LEU A 879 7.71 14.15 -0.86
N LEU A 880 8.73 13.32 -1.11
CA LEU A 880 8.58 11.92 -1.48
C LEU A 880 8.75 10.95 -0.30
N VAL A 881 9.40 11.38 0.79
CA VAL A 881 9.67 10.54 1.96
C VAL A 881 8.60 10.65 3.06
N TYR A 882 8.68 9.78 4.06
CA TYR A 882 7.77 9.80 5.21
C TYR A 882 8.01 11.06 6.07
N GLN A 883 6.93 11.72 6.48
CA GLN A 883 6.96 12.86 7.39
C GLN A 883 6.12 12.56 8.64
N PRO A 884 6.72 12.43 9.84
CA PRO A 884 5.97 12.03 11.04
C PRO A 884 4.81 12.96 11.42
N ARG A 885 4.96 14.27 11.14
CA ARG A 885 3.94 15.31 11.42
C ARG A 885 2.79 15.33 10.43
N ALA A 886 2.98 14.78 9.24
CA ALA A 886 1.96 14.74 8.19
C ALA A 886 2.01 13.38 7.44
N PRO A 887 1.67 12.26 8.12
CA PRO A 887 1.78 10.93 7.53
C PRO A 887 0.94 10.82 6.25
N GLN A 888 1.58 10.44 5.15
CA GLN A 888 0.97 10.31 3.84
C GLN A 888 1.37 8.98 3.18
N GLY A 889 0.46 8.40 2.39
CA GLY A 889 0.77 7.24 1.56
C GLY A 889 1.93 7.55 0.59
N ASP A 890 2.77 6.55 0.29
CA ASP A 890 3.95 6.73 -0.55
C ASP A 890 3.56 7.25 -1.96
N PRO A 891 4.11 8.39 -2.42
CA PRO A 891 3.79 8.95 -3.72
C PRO A 891 4.03 8.03 -4.92
N ILE A 892 4.85 6.97 -4.79
CA ILE A 892 5.06 5.99 -5.87
C ILE A 892 3.79 5.22 -6.26
N ALA A 893 2.79 5.18 -5.37
CA ALA A 893 1.49 4.55 -5.61
C ALA A 893 0.43 5.54 -6.15
N ARG A 894 0.79 6.83 -6.31
CA ARG A 894 -0.12 7.87 -6.83
C ARG A 894 0.03 8.03 -8.33
N ASP A 895 -0.98 8.64 -8.94
CA ASP A 895 -1.00 8.96 -10.38
C ASP A 895 0.12 9.94 -10.79
N ALA A 896 0.73 10.64 -9.84
CA ALA A 896 1.93 11.46 -10.08
C ALA A 896 3.18 10.65 -10.51
N ASN A 897 3.25 9.36 -10.17
CA ASN A 897 4.35 8.47 -10.55
C ASN A 897 4.03 7.75 -11.87
N VAL A 898 4.67 8.18 -12.96
CA VAL A 898 4.55 7.53 -14.26
C VAL A 898 5.26 6.18 -14.23
N GLN A 899 4.53 5.12 -14.61
CA GLN A 899 5.04 3.76 -14.62
C GLN A 899 6.11 3.57 -15.72
N ILE A 900 7.03 2.66 -15.46
CA ILE A 900 8.18 2.32 -16.33
C ILE A 900 8.39 0.81 -16.37
N ASP A 901 9.06 0.32 -17.41
CA ASP A 901 9.42 -1.10 -17.54
C ASP A 901 10.19 -1.59 -16.30
N HIS A 902 9.78 -2.75 -15.77
CA HIS A 902 10.38 -3.36 -14.59
C HIS A 902 11.89 -3.60 -14.69
N ARG A 903 12.43 -3.85 -15.89
CA ARG A 903 13.88 -3.99 -16.14
C ARG A 903 14.61 -2.70 -15.85
N VAL A 904 14.04 -1.56 -16.27
CA VAL A 904 14.60 -0.24 -16.01
C VAL A 904 14.44 0.14 -14.53
N ARG A 905 13.26 -0.13 -13.95
CA ARG A 905 12.99 0.13 -12.53
C ARG A 905 13.89 -0.67 -11.59
N GLY A 906 14.19 -1.91 -11.95
CA GLY A 906 15.02 -2.83 -11.19
C GLY A 906 16.53 -2.64 -11.39
N ALA A 907 16.93 -1.81 -12.37
CA ALA A 907 18.31 -1.55 -12.70
C ALA A 907 19.03 -0.84 -11.54
N LEU A 908 20.24 -1.29 -11.24
CA LEU A 908 21.02 -0.81 -10.11
C LEU A 908 22.19 0.10 -10.50
N GLY A 909 22.43 0.27 -11.81
CA GLY A 909 23.36 1.23 -12.37
C GLY A 909 22.75 2.64 -12.54
N HIS A 910 23.52 3.58 -13.07
CA HIS A 910 23.07 4.95 -13.34
C HIS A 910 23.56 5.46 -14.69
N GLY A 911 22.85 6.45 -15.25
CA GLY A 911 23.20 7.16 -16.48
C GLY A 911 23.88 8.51 -16.24
N LEU A 912 24.33 8.78 -15.01
CA LEU A 912 25.11 9.98 -14.67
C LEU A 912 26.51 9.88 -15.31
N VAL A 913 26.92 10.89 -16.09
CA VAL A 913 28.28 10.98 -16.64
C VAL A 913 29.04 12.10 -15.95
N GLN A 914 29.59 11.82 -14.76
CA GLN A 914 30.26 12.81 -13.92
C GLN A 914 31.75 12.52 -13.71
N THR A 915 32.15 11.27 -13.81
CA THR A 915 33.55 10.82 -13.64
C THR A 915 34.12 10.25 -14.95
N PRO A 916 35.46 10.17 -15.09
CA PRO A 916 36.07 9.46 -16.22
C PRO A 916 35.62 8.01 -16.35
N ALA A 917 35.37 7.31 -15.24
CA ALA A 917 34.84 5.95 -15.25
C ALA A 917 33.40 5.89 -15.79
N ASP A 918 32.55 6.84 -15.39
CA ASP A 918 31.19 6.96 -15.93
C ASP A 918 31.23 7.20 -17.45
N ARG A 919 32.12 8.09 -17.90
CA ARG A 919 32.32 8.41 -19.33
C ARG A 919 32.76 7.18 -20.11
N ALA A 920 33.79 6.48 -19.64
CA ALA A 920 34.30 5.26 -20.28
C ALA A 920 33.23 4.17 -20.39
N MET A 921 32.34 4.05 -19.38
CA MET A 921 31.21 3.12 -19.42
C MET A 921 30.22 3.49 -20.53
N VAL A 922 29.84 4.76 -20.63
CA VAL A 922 28.87 5.24 -21.63
C VAL A 922 29.45 5.26 -23.05
N GLU A 923 30.76 5.50 -23.22
CA GLU A 923 31.48 5.45 -24.51
C GLU A 923 31.46 4.06 -25.17
N ARG A 924 31.21 3.00 -24.41
CA ARG A 924 31.07 1.64 -24.94
C ARG A 924 29.71 1.40 -25.59
N LEU A 925 28.73 2.28 -25.36
CA LEU A 925 27.42 2.15 -25.97
C LEU A 925 27.50 2.54 -27.46
N PRO A 926 26.83 1.79 -28.35
CA PRO A 926 26.63 2.22 -29.73
C PRO A 926 26.03 3.63 -29.79
N GLU A 927 26.57 4.47 -30.67
CA GLU A 927 26.08 5.85 -30.84
C GLU A 927 24.58 5.89 -31.19
N SER A 928 24.06 4.87 -31.89
CA SER A 928 22.64 4.71 -32.18
C SER A 928 21.76 4.59 -30.93
N LEU A 929 22.25 3.99 -29.85
CA LEU A 929 21.54 3.92 -28.57
C LEU A 929 21.57 5.27 -27.83
N LEU A 930 22.70 5.97 -27.88
CA LEU A 930 22.81 7.34 -27.36
C LEU A 930 21.83 8.29 -28.07
N GLU A 931 21.63 8.10 -29.37
CA GLU A 931 20.76 8.95 -30.18
C GLU A 931 19.29 8.55 -30.12
N ARG A 932 18.96 7.24 -30.15
CA ARG A 932 17.59 6.73 -30.34
C ARG A 932 17.16 5.59 -29.43
N GLY A 933 18.06 5.05 -28.60
CA GLY A 933 17.78 3.91 -27.73
C GLY A 933 16.69 4.21 -26.70
N THR A 934 15.83 3.23 -26.48
CA THR A 934 14.86 3.22 -25.38
C THR A 934 15.56 2.99 -24.04
N SER A 935 14.90 3.34 -22.93
CA SER A 935 15.47 3.13 -21.58
C SER A 935 15.85 1.66 -21.33
N VAL A 936 15.05 0.71 -21.83
CA VAL A 936 15.30 -0.73 -21.70
C VAL A 936 16.59 -1.11 -22.44
N GLU A 937 16.70 -0.76 -23.73
CA GLU A 937 17.86 -1.13 -24.55
C GLU A 937 19.15 -0.55 -23.99
N ILE A 938 19.09 0.68 -23.45
CA ILE A 938 20.26 1.34 -22.85
C ILE A 938 20.66 0.66 -21.55
N VAL A 939 19.71 0.36 -20.66
CA VAL A 939 19.99 -0.35 -19.40
C VAL A 939 20.59 -1.72 -19.68
N GLU A 940 20.00 -2.52 -20.57
CA GLU A 940 20.52 -3.84 -20.93
C GLU A 940 21.90 -3.76 -21.60
N ALA A 941 22.18 -2.70 -22.34
CA ALA A 941 23.51 -2.48 -22.94
C ALA A 941 24.56 -2.07 -21.90
N LEU A 942 24.20 -1.21 -20.93
CA LEU A 942 25.08 -0.82 -19.83
C LEU A 942 25.40 -1.99 -18.91
N GLU A 943 24.39 -2.81 -18.57
CA GLU A 943 24.60 -4.00 -17.74
C GLU A 943 25.56 -4.98 -18.43
N ARG A 944 25.40 -5.21 -19.74
CA ARG A 944 26.36 -6.01 -20.53
C ARG A 944 27.75 -5.38 -20.56
N ALA A 945 27.84 -4.07 -20.84
CA ALA A 945 29.12 -3.36 -20.90
C ALA A 945 29.85 -3.39 -19.55
N SER A 946 29.12 -3.40 -18.43
CA SER A 946 29.70 -3.43 -17.08
C SER A 946 30.42 -4.72 -16.73
N ALA A 947 30.13 -5.83 -17.40
CA ALA A 947 30.83 -7.09 -17.21
C ALA A 947 32.29 -7.05 -17.71
N ASP A 948 32.60 -6.13 -18.64
CA ASP A 948 33.90 -6.05 -19.32
C ASP A 948 34.74 -4.84 -18.86
N VAL A 949 34.36 -4.15 -17.78
CA VAL A 949 35.09 -2.98 -17.22
C VAL A 949 35.54 -3.30 -15.79
N ASP A 950 36.75 -2.86 -15.43
CA ASP A 950 37.17 -2.80 -14.03
C ASP A 950 36.19 -1.92 -13.23
N PRO A 951 35.47 -2.46 -12.23
CA PRO A 951 34.46 -1.70 -11.54
C PRO A 951 35.08 -0.56 -10.74
N ALA A 952 34.38 0.57 -10.71
CA ALA A 952 34.84 1.76 -10.02
C ALA A 952 34.76 1.57 -8.50
N LEU A 953 35.88 1.78 -7.79
CA LEU A 953 35.88 1.93 -6.34
C LEU A 953 35.28 3.29 -5.95
N GLU A 954 34.02 3.28 -5.52
CA GLU A 954 33.26 4.48 -5.14
C GLU A 954 33.33 4.80 -3.65
N HIS A 955 33.54 3.79 -2.79
CA HIS A 955 33.50 3.93 -1.34
C HIS A 955 34.56 3.08 -0.64
N VAL A 956 35.37 3.69 0.22
CA VAL A 956 36.29 2.98 1.13
C VAL A 956 35.82 3.13 2.57
N ILE A 957 35.69 2.00 3.27
CA ILE A 957 35.55 1.93 4.73
C ILE A 957 36.94 1.66 5.31
N LEU A 958 37.46 2.56 6.12
CA LEU A 958 38.78 2.46 6.73
C LEU A 958 38.65 2.35 8.25
N GLU A 959 39.08 1.21 8.78
CA GLU A 959 39.20 0.98 10.22
C GLU A 959 40.56 1.49 10.69
N ILE A 960 40.58 2.62 11.38
CA ILE A 960 41.83 3.20 11.91
C ILE A 960 42.19 2.71 13.31
N THR A 961 41.24 2.08 14.02
CA THR A 961 41.40 1.61 15.39
C THR A 961 40.43 0.48 15.71
N THR A 962 40.83 -0.45 16.57
CA THR A 962 39.94 -1.45 17.19
C THR A 962 39.50 -1.07 18.61
N ALA A 963 39.98 0.07 19.14
CA ALA A 963 39.59 0.57 20.46
C ALA A 963 38.09 0.87 20.53
N ARG A 964 37.44 0.49 21.63
CA ARG A 964 36.03 0.78 21.93
C ARG A 964 35.88 1.18 23.39
N ASP A 965 34.82 1.92 23.70
CA ASP A 965 34.47 2.36 25.06
C ASP A 965 33.07 1.88 25.51
N ASP A 966 32.40 1.05 24.71
CA ASP A 966 31.15 0.35 25.01
C ASP A 966 31.38 -1.15 25.28
N ALA A 967 30.49 -1.78 26.04
CA ALA A 967 30.60 -3.19 26.45
C ALA A 967 29.28 -3.98 26.35
N GLY A 968 28.22 -3.39 25.76
CA GLY A 968 26.91 -3.99 25.63
C GLY A 968 26.74 -4.92 24.42
N HIS A 969 25.48 -5.15 24.03
CA HIS A 969 25.14 -5.96 22.84
C HIS A 969 25.81 -5.44 21.56
N TYR A 970 25.95 -4.13 21.41
CA TYR A 970 26.59 -3.53 20.23
C TYR A 970 28.09 -3.83 20.16
N ALA A 971 28.82 -3.77 21.28
CA ALA A 971 30.23 -4.15 21.35
C ALA A 971 30.45 -5.61 20.95
N THR A 972 29.55 -6.51 21.41
CA THR A 972 29.59 -7.93 21.06
C THR A 972 29.42 -8.15 19.56
N LEU A 973 28.45 -7.46 18.94
CA LEU A 973 28.21 -7.50 17.49
C LEU A 973 29.44 -7.06 16.68
N ARG A 974 30.23 -6.12 17.21
CA ARG A 974 31.44 -5.61 16.57
C ARG A 974 32.69 -6.46 16.84
N GLY A 975 32.55 -7.61 17.51
CA GLY A 975 33.63 -8.58 17.79
C GLY A 975 34.15 -8.57 19.22
N GLY A 976 33.59 -7.76 20.13
CA GLY A 976 33.92 -7.73 21.56
C GLY A 976 35.28 -7.10 21.91
N SER A 977 35.70 -7.22 23.17
CA SER A 977 36.95 -6.66 23.72
C SER A 977 38.18 -7.50 23.35
N GLY A 978 38.72 -7.26 22.15
CA GLY A 978 40.00 -7.81 21.69
C GLY A 978 41.20 -6.91 22.02
N ALA A 979 42.38 -7.28 21.52
CA ALA A 979 43.54 -6.41 21.57
C ALA A 979 43.28 -5.10 20.82
N ILE A 980 43.73 -3.99 21.41
CA ILE A 980 43.62 -2.66 20.80
C ILE A 980 44.77 -2.48 19.82
N HIS A 981 44.41 -2.20 18.57
CA HIS A 981 45.32 -1.89 17.49
C HIS A 981 44.96 -0.50 16.95
N HIS A 982 45.98 0.27 16.60
CA HIS A 982 45.86 1.59 16.00
C HIS A 982 46.70 1.61 14.72
N MET A 983 46.12 2.09 13.63
CA MET A 983 46.86 2.35 12.41
C MET A 983 47.84 3.50 12.64
N SER A 984 49.10 3.37 12.23
CA SER A 984 50.04 4.49 12.35
C SER A 984 49.59 5.68 11.47
N LEU A 985 50.06 6.89 11.81
CA LEU A 985 49.71 8.08 11.03
C LEU A 985 50.20 7.97 9.58
N ASP A 986 51.37 7.37 9.34
CA ASP A 986 51.94 7.23 8.00
C ASP A 986 51.18 6.19 7.15
N GLU A 987 50.72 5.09 7.77
CA GLU A 987 49.84 4.11 7.12
C GLU A 987 48.50 4.74 6.74
N ALA A 988 47.88 5.49 7.67
CA ALA A 988 46.62 6.19 7.41
C ALA A 988 46.77 7.21 6.27
N ARG A 989 47.84 8.01 6.27
CA ARG A 989 48.18 8.96 5.20
C ARG A 989 48.31 8.25 3.86
N ARG A 990 49.08 7.15 3.81
CA ARG A 990 49.30 6.39 2.58
C ARG A 990 48.00 5.85 1.98
N VAL A 991 47.07 5.38 2.80
CA VAL A 991 45.76 4.92 2.31
C VAL A 991 44.92 6.10 1.83
N ILE A 992 44.88 7.19 2.59
CA ILE A 992 44.09 8.39 2.27
C ILE A 992 44.59 9.06 0.98
N ASP A 993 45.89 9.12 0.75
CA ASP A 993 46.49 9.65 -0.48
C ASP A 993 46.02 8.87 -1.72
N GLN A 994 46.00 7.54 -1.61
CA GLN A 994 45.52 6.67 -2.67
C GLN A 994 44.01 6.79 -2.91
N VAL A 995 43.22 7.05 -1.86
CA VAL A 995 41.79 7.36 -1.99
C VAL A 995 41.58 8.71 -2.67
N ALA A 996 42.32 9.74 -2.25
CA ALA A 996 42.22 11.10 -2.80
C ALA A 996 42.64 11.16 -4.28
N ALA A 997 43.67 10.42 -4.68
CA ALA A 997 44.14 10.34 -6.06
C ALA A 997 43.07 9.85 -7.06
N ARG A 998 42.01 9.16 -6.58
CA ARG A 998 40.89 8.70 -7.41
C ARG A 998 39.82 9.79 -7.64
N GLY A 999 39.88 10.91 -6.93
CA GLY A 999 39.05 12.12 -7.11
C GLY A 999 37.57 12.03 -6.74
N ALA A 1000 36.93 10.85 -6.85
CA ALA A 1000 35.50 10.67 -6.62
C ALA A 1000 35.15 9.67 -5.49
N THR A 1001 36.14 8.96 -4.94
CA THR A 1001 35.93 7.93 -3.92
C THR A 1001 35.62 8.54 -2.55
N ALA A 1002 34.50 8.16 -1.94
CA ALA A 1002 34.12 8.58 -0.59
C ALA A 1002 34.85 7.75 0.48
N LEU A 1003 35.19 8.38 1.60
CA LEU A 1003 35.86 7.74 2.74
C LEU A 1003 34.89 7.62 3.92
N THR A 1004 34.81 6.46 4.54
CA THR A 1004 34.14 6.25 5.83
C THR A 1004 35.13 5.72 6.84
N LEU A 1005 35.23 6.39 7.99
CA LEU A 1005 35.92 5.87 9.16
C LEU A 1005 34.91 5.06 9.99
N ASP A 1006 35.00 3.74 9.90
CA ASP A 1006 34.15 2.75 10.59
C ASP A 1006 34.93 1.42 10.67
N GLY A 1007 34.55 0.53 11.58
CA GLY A 1007 35.16 -0.78 11.77
C GLY A 1007 34.71 -1.43 13.06
N ARG A 1008 35.59 -2.22 13.67
CA ARG A 1008 35.40 -2.79 15.00
C ARG A 1008 35.51 -1.73 16.09
N GLY A 1009 36.42 -0.77 15.98
CA GLY A 1009 36.59 0.30 16.97
C GLY A 1009 35.72 1.54 16.74
N ASP A 1010 35.77 2.48 17.69
CA ASP A 1010 35.29 3.85 17.51
C ASP A 1010 36.46 4.73 17.00
N PRO A 1011 36.37 5.33 15.80
CA PRO A 1011 37.43 6.16 15.23
C PRO A 1011 37.91 7.29 16.14
N LEU A 1012 37.03 7.84 17.00
CA LEU A 1012 37.39 8.92 17.92
C LEU A 1012 38.38 8.50 19.02
N LEU A 1013 38.51 7.20 19.28
CA LEU A 1013 39.47 6.66 20.23
C LEU A 1013 40.88 6.53 19.64
N HIS A 1014 41.06 6.86 18.36
CA HIS A 1014 42.39 6.87 17.76
C HIS A 1014 43.21 8.07 18.29
N PRO A 1015 44.42 7.87 18.84
CA PRO A 1015 45.19 8.92 19.50
C PRO A 1015 45.62 10.05 18.56
N ARG A 1016 45.64 9.81 17.24
CA ARG A 1016 46.01 10.77 16.19
C ARG A 1016 44.83 11.12 15.27
N PHE A 1017 43.58 10.97 15.73
CA PHE A 1017 42.38 11.20 14.92
C PHE A 1017 42.37 12.58 14.24
N ALA A 1018 42.68 13.65 14.97
CA ALA A 1018 42.70 15.02 14.45
C ALA A 1018 43.65 15.17 13.25
N GLU A 1019 44.84 14.57 13.31
CA GLU A 1019 45.85 14.65 12.26
C GLU A 1019 45.49 13.83 11.02
N ILE A 1020 44.79 12.70 11.21
CA ILE A 1020 44.26 11.90 10.10
C ILE A 1020 43.20 12.70 9.33
N ILE A 1021 42.29 13.37 10.06
CA ILE A 1021 41.25 14.21 9.46
C ILE A 1021 41.84 15.45 8.77
N GLU A 1022 42.82 16.09 9.39
CA GLU A 1022 43.54 17.22 8.80
C GLU A 1022 44.27 16.82 7.51
N HIS A 1023 44.86 15.61 7.47
CA HIS A 1023 45.46 15.08 6.24
C HIS A 1023 44.41 14.81 5.16
N ALA A 1024 43.30 14.16 5.48
CA ALA A 1024 42.20 13.94 4.53
C ALA A 1024 41.69 15.26 3.91
N ARG A 1025 41.72 16.35 4.68
CA ARG A 1025 41.39 17.69 4.21
C ARG A 1025 42.44 18.24 3.26
N SER A 1026 43.72 18.13 3.61
CA SER A 1026 44.81 18.75 2.84
C SER A 1026 44.96 18.13 1.45
N VAL A 1027 44.71 16.82 1.33
CA VAL A 1027 44.78 16.11 0.04
C VAL A 1027 43.46 16.14 -0.75
N GLY A 1028 42.39 16.68 -0.17
CA GLY A 1028 41.12 16.90 -0.85
C GLY A 1028 40.33 15.63 -1.13
N VAL A 1029 40.18 14.73 -0.14
CA VAL A 1029 39.29 13.57 -0.24
C VAL A 1029 37.87 14.02 -0.62
N ALA A 1030 37.21 13.27 -1.53
CA ALA A 1030 35.93 13.67 -2.10
C ALA A 1030 34.86 13.97 -1.03
N GLY A 1031 34.83 13.20 0.07
CA GLY A 1031 34.02 13.46 1.26
C GLY A 1031 34.32 12.45 2.37
N VAL A 1032 34.21 12.87 3.63
CA VAL A 1032 34.50 12.03 4.81
C VAL A 1032 33.24 11.81 5.65
N HIS A 1033 32.96 10.54 5.95
CA HIS A 1033 31.94 10.10 6.89
C HIS A 1033 32.62 9.45 8.11
N VAL A 1034 32.19 9.83 9.31
CA VAL A 1034 32.65 9.22 10.58
C VAL A 1034 31.49 8.52 11.25
N ARG A 1035 31.68 7.25 11.63
CA ARG A 1035 30.71 6.50 12.43
C ARG A 1035 31.25 6.32 13.84
N THR A 1036 30.50 6.74 14.86
CA THR A 1036 30.98 6.82 16.25
C THR A 1036 29.84 6.59 17.25
N THR A 1037 30.17 6.13 18.45
CA THR A 1037 29.26 6.07 19.60
C THR A 1037 29.05 7.46 20.25
N LEU A 1038 29.90 8.43 19.90
CA LEU A 1038 29.87 9.83 20.35
C LEU A 1038 29.94 9.99 21.88
N ARG A 1039 30.70 9.13 22.55
CA ARG A 1039 30.83 9.06 24.02
C ARG A 1039 32.04 9.82 24.60
N MET A 1040 32.85 10.42 23.74
CA MET A 1040 34.07 11.16 24.08
C MET A 1040 33.81 12.49 24.78
N ASP A 1041 34.88 13.14 25.24
CA ASP A 1041 34.82 14.49 25.80
C ASP A 1041 34.44 15.55 24.76
N ALA A 1042 34.03 16.71 25.25
CA ALA A 1042 33.53 17.82 24.44
C ALA A 1042 34.52 18.32 23.38
N SER A 1043 35.84 18.20 23.60
CA SER A 1043 36.86 18.70 22.68
C SER A 1043 36.99 17.83 21.44
N ALA A 1044 36.84 16.51 21.60
CA ALA A 1044 36.80 15.57 20.48
C ALA A 1044 35.55 15.75 19.61
N ILE A 1045 34.43 16.19 20.19
CA ILE A 1045 33.18 16.45 19.45
C ILE A 1045 33.30 17.66 18.53
N ASP A 1046 33.99 18.71 18.94
CA ASP A 1046 34.12 19.92 18.12
C ASP A 1046 34.91 19.68 16.83
N LEU A 1047 35.86 18.72 16.84
CA LEU A 1047 36.59 18.29 15.66
C LEU A 1047 35.69 17.71 14.58
N LEU A 1048 34.58 17.06 14.97
CA LEU A 1048 33.62 16.50 14.03
C LEU A 1048 32.85 17.57 13.23
N ALA A 1049 32.77 18.79 13.73
CA ALA A 1049 32.11 19.90 13.04
C ALA A 1049 33.00 20.56 11.95
N ALA A 1050 34.29 20.22 11.91
CA ALA A 1050 35.24 20.82 10.98
C ALA A 1050 35.26 20.09 9.61
N PRO A 1051 35.47 20.81 8.50
CA PRO A 1051 35.81 20.19 7.22
C PRO A 1051 37.06 19.32 7.37
N PRO A 1052 37.13 18.15 6.71
CA PRO A 1052 36.36 17.69 5.56
C PRO A 1052 35.20 16.74 5.93
N ILE A 1053 34.80 16.69 7.20
CA ILE A 1053 33.75 15.78 7.68
C ILE A 1053 32.39 16.29 7.18
N GLU A 1054 31.74 15.48 6.34
CA GLU A 1054 30.45 15.80 5.73
C GLU A 1054 29.30 15.06 6.42
N VAL A 1055 29.56 13.91 7.04
CA VAL A 1055 28.56 13.08 7.71
C VAL A 1055 29.12 12.49 9.00
N VAL A 1056 28.33 12.52 10.06
CA VAL A 1056 28.59 11.84 11.33
C VAL A 1056 27.41 10.92 11.63
N SER A 1057 27.62 9.61 11.54
CA SER A 1057 26.65 8.62 12.03
C SER A 1057 26.87 8.36 13.51
N VAL A 1058 25.81 8.50 14.32
CA VAL A 1058 25.85 8.31 15.77
C VAL A 1058 25.17 7.00 16.12
N ASP A 1059 25.96 6.02 16.56
CA ASP A 1059 25.50 4.70 17.00
C ASP A 1059 24.84 4.80 18.39
N LEU A 1060 23.61 5.29 18.43
CA LEU A 1060 22.87 5.54 19.67
C LEU A 1060 22.18 4.28 20.21
N HIS A 1061 21.64 3.46 19.31
CA HIS A 1061 20.99 2.17 19.60
C HIS A 1061 19.93 2.16 20.71
N ALA A 1062 19.31 3.31 21.02
CA ALA A 1062 18.26 3.44 22.00
C ALA A 1062 17.51 4.78 21.87
N ASP A 1063 16.28 4.82 22.37
CA ASP A 1063 15.53 6.05 22.67
C ASP A 1063 15.26 6.23 24.18
N ARG A 1064 15.55 5.19 24.97
CA ARG A 1064 15.40 5.16 26.43
C ARG A 1064 16.70 4.72 27.10
N ALA A 1065 16.97 5.24 28.31
CA ALA A 1065 18.18 4.91 29.07
C ALA A 1065 18.30 3.41 29.42
N ALA A 1066 17.17 2.73 29.66
CA ALA A 1066 17.16 1.28 29.93
C ALA A 1066 17.63 0.47 28.73
N THR A 1067 17.14 0.78 27.53
CA THR A 1067 17.59 0.17 26.28
C THR A 1067 19.05 0.47 26.02
N TYR A 1068 19.48 1.72 26.25
CA TYR A 1068 20.87 2.14 26.06
C TYR A 1068 21.84 1.34 26.95
N ARG A 1069 21.49 1.10 28.23
CA ARG A 1069 22.27 0.23 29.12
C ARG A 1069 22.49 -1.17 28.56
N VAL A 1070 21.45 -1.78 28.01
CA VAL A 1070 21.53 -3.11 27.41
C VAL A 1070 22.39 -3.08 26.14
N MET A 1071 22.18 -2.08 25.28
CA MET A 1071 22.84 -2.01 23.99
C MET A 1071 24.31 -1.58 24.08
N MET A 1072 24.64 -0.64 24.95
CA MET A 1072 25.96 0.00 25.07
C MET A 1072 26.74 -0.43 26.31
N GLY A 1073 26.06 -0.99 27.33
CA GLY A 1073 26.70 -1.55 28.53
C GLY A 1073 26.75 -0.64 29.75
N ASP A 1074 26.27 0.62 29.67
CA ASP A 1074 26.27 1.58 30.79
C ASP A 1074 25.19 2.68 30.65
N ASP A 1075 25.15 3.62 31.61
CA ASP A 1075 24.17 4.72 31.69
C ASP A 1075 24.56 6.00 30.90
N GLY A 1076 25.43 5.88 29.88
CA GLY A 1076 25.96 7.01 29.09
C GLY A 1076 24.95 7.78 28.22
N PHE A 1077 23.68 7.37 28.16
CA PHE A 1077 22.68 7.89 27.22
C PHE A 1077 22.55 9.42 27.23
N ARG A 1078 22.45 10.03 28.43
CA ARG A 1078 22.28 11.49 28.57
C ARG A 1078 23.49 12.25 28.01
N ARG A 1079 24.70 11.80 28.36
CA ARG A 1079 25.96 12.39 27.87
C ARG A 1079 26.05 12.31 26.35
N THR A 1080 25.68 11.17 25.75
CA THR A 1080 25.66 11.04 24.29
C THR A 1080 24.67 12.00 23.65
N LEU A 1081 23.47 12.20 24.23
CA LEU A 1081 22.51 13.20 23.73
C LEU A 1081 23.05 14.63 23.84
N GLU A 1082 23.69 15.00 24.97
CA GLU A 1082 24.35 16.29 25.15
C GLU A 1082 25.45 16.51 24.09
N ASN A 1083 26.22 15.47 23.77
CA ASN A 1083 27.23 15.51 22.71
C ASN A 1083 26.60 15.66 21.31
N VAL A 1084 25.44 15.03 21.05
CA VAL A 1084 24.69 15.27 19.81
C VAL A 1084 24.26 16.73 19.72
N GLU A 1085 23.68 17.29 20.79
CA GLU A 1085 23.27 18.70 20.84
C GLU A 1085 24.46 19.64 20.62
N ARG A 1086 25.61 19.37 21.26
CA ARG A 1086 26.84 20.12 21.06
C ARG A 1086 27.29 20.08 19.60
N LEU A 1087 27.33 18.90 18.99
CA LEU A 1087 27.69 18.74 17.59
C LEU A 1087 26.78 19.59 16.71
N LEU A 1088 25.46 19.53 16.93
CA LEU A 1088 24.46 20.28 16.17
C LEU A 1088 24.65 21.81 16.26
N GLN A 1089 25.11 22.32 17.41
CA GLN A 1089 25.39 23.75 17.63
C GLN A 1089 26.63 24.24 16.88
N HIS A 1090 27.66 23.40 16.72
CA HIS A 1090 28.95 23.78 16.13
C HIS A 1090 29.05 23.56 14.61
N ARG A 1091 28.05 22.92 14.01
CA ARG A 1091 28.03 22.66 12.56
C ARG A 1091 28.10 23.95 11.75
N ARG A 1092 28.85 23.90 10.65
CA ARG A 1092 28.94 25.01 9.69
C ARG A 1092 27.60 25.16 8.97
N ARG A 1093 26.91 26.28 9.23
CA ARG A 1093 25.72 26.70 8.48
C ARG A 1093 26.15 27.20 7.11
N LEU A 1094 25.50 26.71 6.06
CA LEU A 1094 25.84 27.11 4.69
C LEU A 1094 25.05 28.33 4.21
N THR A 1095 24.02 28.73 4.94
CA THR A 1095 23.11 29.82 4.55
C THR A 1095 22.50 30.46 5.79
N ASP A 1096 22.29 31.77 5.75
CA ASP A 1096 21.77 32.59 6.87
C ASP A 1096 20.25 32.88 6.79
N HIS A 1097 19.52 32.27 5.83
CA HIS A 1097 18.08 32.53 5.66
C HIS A 1097 17.20 31.97 6.80
N PRO A 1098 16.05 32.58 7.13
CA PRO A 1098 15.11 32.00 8.10
C PRO A 1098 14.63 30.61 7.63
N GLY A 1099 14.91 29.54 8.39
CA GLY A 1099 14.63 28.14 8.02
C GLY A 1099 15.80 27.37 7.37
N SER A 1100 16.93 28.06 7.14
CA SER A 1100 18.13 27.54 6.45
C SER A 1100 19.11 26.78 7.34
N ALA A 1101 18.95 26.86 8.67
CA ALA A 1101 19.72 26.04 9.63
C ALA A 1101 19.58 24.52 9.33
N ALA A 1102 18.56 24.17 8.55
CA ALA A 1102 18.37 22.89 7.90
C ALA A 1102 19.59 22.37 7.10
N PHE A 1103 20.30 23.23 6.37
CA PHE A 1103 21.45 22.86 5.53
C PHE A 1103 22.75 23.25 6.23
N SER A 1104 23.24 22.33 7.07
CA SER A 1104 24.48 22.49 7.84
C SER A 1104 25.33 21.23 7.69
N LEU A 1105 26.65 21.39 7.67
CA LEU A 1105 27.61 20.28 7.65
C LEU A 1105 28.38 20.18 8.97
N PRO A 1106 28.63 18.95 9.47
CA PRO A 1106 28.22 17.67 8.89
C PRO A 1106 26.73 17.34 9.04
N TRP A 1107 26.22 16.46 8.19
CA TRP A 1107 24.96 15.76 8.48
C TRP A 1107 25.12 14.88 9.71
N VAL A 1108 24.21 14.96 10.67
CA VAL A 1108 24.21 14.10 11.87
C VAL A 1108 23.12 13.05 11.69
N VAL A 1109 23.50 11.78 11.70
CA VAL A 1109 22.62 10.64 11.40
C VAL A 1109 22.57 9.68 12.58
N PRO A 1110 21.57 9.79 13.46
CA PRO A 1110 21.36 8.82 14.53
C PRO A 1110 21.02 7.43 13.97
N ARG A 1111 21.62 6.39 14.55
CA ARG A 1111 21.42 4.98 14.17
C ARG A 1111 20.84 4.15 15.31
N LEU A 1112 19.92 3.25 14.97
CA LEU A 1112 19.37 2.24 15.86
C LEU A 1112 19.45 0.87 15.19
N LEU A 1113 19.92 -0.14 15.94
CA LEU A 1113 20.02 -1.51 15.46
C LEU A 1113 18.71 -2.20 15.78
N ARG A 1114 18.02 -2.78 14.80
CA ARG A 1114 16.79 -3.57 14.99
C ARG A 1114 17.13 -4.92 15.61
N CYS A 1115 16.78 -5.08 16.89
CA CYS A 1115 16.84 -6.34 17.62
C CYS A 1115 15.74 -6.36 18.69
N ARG A 1116 15.61 -7.48 19.42
CA ARG A 1116 14.60 -7.63 20.48
C ARG A 1116 14.70 -6.53 21.55
N ALA A 1117 15.90 -6.10 21.92
CA ALA A 1117 16.13 -5.08 22.95
C ALA A 1117 15.66 -3.68 22.51
N THR A 1118 15.76 -3.36 21.23
CA THR A 1118 15.47 -2.01 20.68
C THR A 1118 14.11 -1.92 20.01
N TYR A 1119 13.39 -3.03 19.83
CA TYR A 1119 12.13 -3.09 19.08
C TYR A 1119 11.11 -2.05 19.56
N GLU A 1120 10.91 -1.95 20.87
CA GLU A 1120 9.99 -0.99 21.50
C GLU A 1120 10.45 0.48 21.41
N ASP A 1121 11.72 0.73 21.07
CA ASP A 1121 12.28 2.07 20.88
C ASP A 1121 12.18 2.55 19.43
N ILE A 1122 11.91 1.66 18.45
CA ILE A 1122 11.93 2.00 17.01
C ILE A 1122 11.01 3.19 16.69
N GLU A 1123 9.76 3.16 17.15
CA GLU A 1123 8.79 4.21 16.85
C GLU A 1123 9.24 5.56 17.37
N SER A 1124 9.57 5.64 18.66
CA SER A 1124 9.91 6.91 19.30
C SER A 1124 11.26 7.44 18.84
N PHE A 1125 12.23 6.56 18.60
CA PHE A 1125 13.53 6.90 18.02
C PHE A 1125 13.38 7.51 16.63
N PHE A 1126 12.71 6.80 15.71
CA PHE A 1126 12.65 7.18 14.31
C PHE A 1126 11.93 8.53 14.16
N ASP A 1127 10.80 8.69 14.85
CA ASP A 1127 10.04 9.94 14.82
C ASP A 1127 10.80 11.12 15.40
N ARG A 1128 11.46 10.94 16.55
CA ARG A 1128 12.22 12.01 17.21
C ARG A 1128 13.26 12.56 16.25
N TRP A 1129 14.06 11.68 15.67
CA TRP A 1129 15.22 12.07 14.88
C TRP A 1129 14.87 12.48 13.45
N VAL A 1130 13.88 11.86 12.81
CA VAL A 1130 13.35 12.37 11.53
C VAL A 1130 12.74 13.76 11.72
N ASN A 1131 12.00 14.01 12.81
CA ASN A 1131 11.48 15.35 13.08
C ASN A 1131 12.58 16.35 13.46
N ALA A 1132 13.59 15.95 14.24
CA ALA A 1132 14.63 16.85 14.72
C ALA A 1132 15.66 17.16 13.61
N LEU A 1133 16.10 16.15 12.86
CA LEU A 1133 17.25 16.22 11.95
C LEU A 1133 16.89 15.95 10.48
N GLY A 1134 15.69 15.46 10.18
CA GLY A 1134 15.29 15.05 8.84
C GLY A 1134 15.73 13.62 8.48
N CYS A 1135 16.51 12.97 9.34
CA CYS A 1135 17.01 11.62 9.08
C CYS A 1135 17.25 10.83 10.38
N ALA A 1136 17.13 9.53 10.26
CA ALA A 1136 17.57 8.50 11.21
C ALA A 1136 17.75 7.21 10.42
N VAL A 1137 18.53 6.26 10.91
CA VAL A 1137 18.69 4.95 10.28
C VAL A 1137 18.32 3.85 11.25
N ILE A 1138 17.44 2.96 10.82
CA ILE A 1138 17.19 1.67 11.48
C ILE A 1138 17.98 0.63 10.69
N GLU A 1139 18.89 -0.11 11.30
CA GLU A 1139 19.72 -1.11 10.61
C GLU A 1139 19.48 -2.52 11.14
N GLY A 1140 19.66 -3.53 10.30
CA GLY A 1140 19.61 -4.92 10.72
C GLY A 1140 20.93 -5.45 11.28
N ALA A 1141 20.86 -6.55 12.02
CA ALA A 1141 22.05 -7.33 12.34
C ALA A 1141 22.74 -7.84 11.05
N PRO A 1142 24.09 -7.92 11.01
CA PRO A 1142 24.83 -8.41 9.86
C PRO A 1142 24.42 -9.84 9.45
N ALA A 1143 24.38 -10.12 8.15
CA ALA A 1143 23.75 -11.31 7.57
C ALA A 1143 24.42 -12.67 7.94
N ALA A 1144 25.70 -12.69 8.33
CA ALA A 1144 26.42 -13.93 8.65
C ALA A 1144 25.97 -14.58 9.97
N LEU A 1145 25.46 -13.79 10.93
CA LEU A 1145 24.82 -14.30 12.15
C LEU A 1145 23.51 -15.07 11.89
N ARG A 1146 23.08 -15.19 10.63
CA ARG A 1146 21.79 -15.77 10.24
C ARG A 1146 21.90 -17.01 9.33
N HIS A 1147 23.07 -17.30 8.75
CA HIS A 1147 23.27 -18.40 7.80
C HIS A 1147 24.14 -19.57 8.33
N GLU A 1148 24.71 -19.44 9.52
CA GLU A 1148 25.40 -20.56 10.17
C GLU A 1148 24.35 -21.53 10.72
N GLY A 1149 23.99 -22.53 9.92
CA GLY A 1149 23.34 -23.77 10.37
C GLY A 1149 24.26 -24.64 11.25
N GLU A 1150 25.26 -24.03 11.89
CA GLU A 1150 26.04 -24.68 12.93
C GLU A 1150 25.25 -24.66 14.23
N ARG A 1151 25.36 -25.77 14.97
CA ARG A 1151 24.79 -25.89 16.32
C ARG A 1151 25.16 -24.65 17.13
N THR A 1152 24.16 -24.13 17.82
CA THR A 1152 24.12 -22.99 18.75
C THR A 1152 25.08 -23.06 19.94
N ASP A 1153 26.19 -23.79 19.84
CA ASP A 1153 27.06 -24.11 20.97
C ASP A 1153 28.26 -23.14 21.11
N SER A 1154 28.50 -22.22 20.16
CA SER A 1154 29.67 -21.32 20.18
C SER A 1154 29.38 -19.83 19.95
N LEU A 1155 28.19 -19.42 19.52
CA LEU A 1155 27.76 -18.02 19.68
C LEU A 1155 27.40 -17.80 21.15
N PRO A 1156 27.78 -16.68 21.79
CA PRO A 1156 27.40 -16.41 23.18
C PRO A 1156 25.89 -16.60 23.32
N LEU A 1157 25.49 -17.48 24.24
CA LEU A 1157 24.13 -17.84 24.64
C LEU A 1157 23.19 -16.64 24.96
N ALA A 1158 23.66 -15.40 24.82
CA ALA A 1158 22.93 -14.15 25.01
C ALA A 1158 22.46 -13.49 23.69
N TRP A 1159 22.89 -13.93 22.51
CA TRP A 1159 22.47 -13.33 21.25
C TRP A 1159 21.13 -13.89 20.75
N GLU A 1160 20.06 -13.54 21.46
CA GLU A 1160 18.65 -13.72 21.03
C GLU A 1160 18.25 -12.84 19.82
N SER A 1161 19.19 -12.46 18.95
CA SER A 1161 18.85 -11.78 17.68
C SER A 1161 18.33 -12.76 16.62
N SER A 1162 18.12 -14.03 16.96
CA SER A 1162 17.56 -15.07 16.10
C SER A 1162 16.03 -15.17 16.14
N SER A 1163 15.30 -14.29 16.86
CA SER A 1163 13.82 -14.39 16.96
C SER A 1163 13.02 -13.46 16.03
N LEU A 1164 13.59 -12.33 15.58
CA LEU A 1164 12.88 -11.39 14.69
C LEU A 1164 13.06 -11.81 13.23
N ALA A 1165 11.99 -11.73 12.43
CA ALA A 1165 12.02 -11.99 11.00
C ALA A 1165 13.08 -11.14 10.30
N SER A 1166 13.75 -11.75 9.32
CA SER A 1166 14.84 -11.11 8.57
C SER A 1166 14.30 -9.99 7.69
N ALA A 1167 14.98 -8.84 7.70
CA ALA A 1167 14.77 -7.72 6.77
C ALA A 1167 15.97 -7.57 5.81
N ALA A 1168 16.66 -8.67 5.48
CA ALA A 1168 17.87 -8.63 4.66
C ALA A 1168 17.58 -8.04 3.26
N PRO A 1169 18.39 -7.10 2.75
CA PRO A 1169 18.15 -6.48 1.44
C PRO A 1169 18.23 -7.50 0.29
N PRO A 1170 17.64 -7.21 -0.88
CA PRO A 1170 17.70 -8.11 -2.04
C PRO A 1170 19.15 -8.43 -2.43
N ALA A 1171 19.41 -9.67 -2.87
CA ALA A 1171 20.76 -10.13 -3.22
C ALA A 1171 21.46 -9.21 -4.25
N LYS A 1172 20.71 -8.70 -5.24
CA LYS A 1172 21.21 -7.74 -6.24
C LYS A 1172 21.73 -6.43 -5.61
N VAL A 1173 21.10 -5.95 -4.54
CA VAL A 1173 21.54 -4.75 -3.80
C VAL A 1173 22.83 -5.05 -3.05
N VAL A 1174 22.93 -6.22 -2.41
CA VAL A 1174 24.16 -6.67 -1.75
C VAL A 1174 25.32 -6.77 -2.76
N ARG A 1175 25.09 -7.39 -3.92
CA ARG A 1175 26.06 -7.46 -5.03
C ARG A 1175 26.52 -6.07 -5.45
N ARG A 1176 25.60 -5.12 -5.67
CA ARG A 1176 25.94 -3.73 -6.04
C ARG A 1176 26.85 -3.08 -4.99
N GLU A 1177 26.54 -3.19 -3.70
CA GLU A 1177 27.40 -2.61 -2.66
C GLU A 1177 28.79 -3.25 -2.61
N LEU A 1178 28.87 -4.58 -2.66
CA LEU A 1178 30.14 -5.31 -2.61
C LEU A 1178 31.05 -5.02 -3.81
N LEU A 1179 30.49 -4.69 -4.98
CA LEU A 1179 31.27 -4.41 -6.19
C LEU A 1179 31.62 -2.93 -6.38
N ARG A 1180 31.27 -2.05 -5.44
CA ARG A 1180 31.66 -0.62 -5.48
C ARG A 1180 32.33 -0.12 -4.20
N ARG A 1181 32.37 -0.95 -3.16
CA ARG A 1181 32.86 -0.59 -1.83
C ARG A 1181 33.93 -1.57 -1.35
N MET A 1182 34.93 -1.06 -0.65
CA MET A 1182 35.99 -1.86 -0.03
C MET A 1182 36.14 -1.50 1.45
N MET A 1183 36.29 -2.52 2.32
CA MET A 1183 36.74 -2.33 3.70
C MET A 1183 38.25 -2.57 3.79
N ILE A 1184 38.94 -1.74 4.56
CA ILE A 1184 40.36 -1.87 4.91
C ILE A 1184 40.44 -1.91 6.43
N ARG A 1185 40.96 -3.02 6.96
CA ARG A 1185 41.19 -3.22 8.39
C ARG A 1185 42.35 -2.35 8.91
N VAL A 1186 42.46 -2.27 10.22
CA VAL A 1186 43.56 -1.55 10.90
C VAL A 1186 44.96 -2.06 10.51
N ASP A 1187 45.08 -3.31 10.08
CA ASP A 1187 46.33 -3.94 9.62
C ASP A 1187 46.54 -3.87 8.10
N GLY A 1188 45.73 -3.07 7.39
CA GLY A 1188 45.81 -2.87 5.95
C GLY A 1188 45.16 -3.99 5.12
N ALA A 1189 44.67 -5.05 5.76
CA ALA A 1189 44.05 -6.16 5.05
C ALA A 1189 42.67 -5.79 4.49
N ALA A 1190 42.38 -6.29 3.29
CA ALA A 1190 41.11 -6.13 2.59
C ALA A 1190 40.31 -7.45 2.61
N PRO A 1191 39.35 -7.63 3.53
CA PRO A 1191 38.59 -8.88 3.62
C PRO A 1191 37.58 -9.02 2.47
N ILE A 1192 37.41 -10.25 1.99
CA ILE A 1192 36.38 -10.59 0.99
C ILE A 1192 34.99 -10.24 1.52
N SER A 1193 34.66 -10.65 2.74
CA SER A 1193 33.41 -10.33 3.43
C SER A 1193 33.59 -9.20 4.44
N GLU A 1194 32.79 -8.15 4.32
CA GLU A 1194 32.77 -7.02 5.27
C GLU A 1194 32.04 -7.37 6.57
N VAL A 1195 31.16 -8.37 6.53
CA VAL A 1195 30.32 -8.77 7.67
C VAL A 1195 31.14 -9.48 8.75
N ASN A 1196 32.04 -10.36 8.32
CA ASN A 1196 32.95 -11.11 9.18
C ASN A 1196 34.40 -10.69 8.89
N ALA A 1197 34.64 -9.38 8.75
CA ALA A 1197 35.90 -8.81 8.27
C ALA A 1197 37.17 -9.40 8.93
N TRP A 1198 37.09 -9.75 10.22
CA TRP A 1198 38.21 -10.26 10.99
C TRP A 1198 38.46 -11.77 10.84
N SER A 1199 37.44 -12.56 10.44
CA SER A 1199 37.55 -14.01 10.17
C SER A 1199 37.45 -14.38 8.69
N SER A 1200 37.09 -13.42 7.83
CA SER A 1200 37.06 -13.59 6.38
C SER A 1200 38.46 -13.77 5.81
N PRO A 1201 38.65 -14.60 4.76
CA PRO A 1201 39.83 -14.52 3.91
C PRO A 1201 40.02 -13.09 3.39
N VAL A 1202 41.27 -12.75 3.12
CA VAL A 1202 41.70 -11.43 2.65
C VAL A 1202 42.11 -11.50 1.20
N ALA A 1203 41.67 -10.53 0.39
CA ALA A 1203 42.04 -10.44 -1.02
C ALA A 1203 43.45 -9.87 -1.21
N GLY A 1204 43.90 -9.02 -0.29
CA GLY A 1204 45.24 -8.44 -0.30
C GLY A 1204 45.45 -7.45 0.84
N ASN A 1205 46.61 -6.79 0.86
CA ASN A 1205 46.98 -5.81 1.88
C ASN A 1205 47.44 -4.49 1.23
N VAL A 1206 46.79 -3.38 1.56
CA VAL A 1206 47.06 -2.06 0.95
C VAL A 1206 48.36 -1.39 1.45
N PHE A 1207 48.99 -1.94 2.48
CA PHE A 1207 50.32 -1.53 2.92
C PHE A 1207 51.43 -2.16 2.08
N GLU A 1208 51.15 -3.34 1.53
CA GLU A 1208 52.09 -4.11 0.70
C GLU A 1208 51.88 -3.84 -0.79
N GLN A 1209 50.63 -3.58 -1.22
CA GLN A 1209 50.24 -3.43 -2.61
C GLN A 1209 49.48 -2.10 -2.84
N PRO A 1210 49.50 -1.54 -4.08
CA PRO A 1210 48.66 -0.40 -4.42
C PRO A 1210 47.17 -0.72 -4.21
N LEU A 1211 46.40 0.25 -3.69
CA LEU A 1211 44.96 0.15 -3.43
C LEU A 1211 44.18 -0.34 -4.67
N HIS A 1212 44.59 0.09 -5.86
CA HIS A 1212 44.00 -0.33 -7.12
C HIS A 1212 44.10 -1.84 -7.36
N ASP A 1213 45.27 -2.43 -7.10
CA ASP A 1213 45.51 -3.85 -7.37
C ASP A 1213 44.76 -4.73 -6.36
N VAL A 1214 44.77 -4.32 -5.08
CA VAL A 1214 43.97 -5.00 -4.04
C VAL A 1214 42.47 -4.90 -4.36
N TRP A 1215 42.00 -3.76 -4.87
CA TRP A 1215 40.60 -3.60 -5.28
C TRP A 1215 40.21 -4.54 -6.42
N ARG A 1216 41.05 -4.65 -7.47
CA ARG A 1216 40.80 -5.55 -8.60
C ARG A 1216 40.70 -7.00 -8.14
N GLU A 1217 41.65 -7.44 -7.31
CA GLU A 1217 41.66 -8.79 -6.73
C GLU A 1217 40.42 -9.04 -5.85
N LEU A 1218 40.05 -8.07 -5.02
CA LEU A 1218 38.87 -8.15 -4.16
C LEU A 1218 37.58 -8.31 -4.97
N VAL A 1219 37.43 -7.55 -6.05
CA VAL A 1219 36.29 -7.63 -6.97
C VAL A 1219 36.22 -8.98 -7.65
N GLU A 1220 37.36 -9.49 -8.15
CA GLU A 1220 37.44 -10.79 -8.82
C GLU A 1220 37.00 -11.90 -7.86
N GLN A 1221 37.57 -11.93 -6.66
CA GLN A 1221 37.22 -12.92 -5.63
C GLN A 1221 35.76 -12.80 -5.17
N ARG A 1222 35.24 -11.57 -5.00
CA ARG A 1222 33.82 -11.36 -4.64
C ARG A 1222 32.89 -11.80 -5.76
N THR A 1223 33.23 -11.54 -7.01
CA THR A 1223 32.43 -11.96 -8.17
C THR A 1223 32.38 -13.48 -8.24
N ALA A 1224 33.52 -14.16 -8.11
CA ALA A 1224 33.58 -15.61 -8.03
C ALA A 1224 32.81 -16.18 -6.83
N TRP A 1225 32.89 -15.53 -5.66
CA TRP A 1225 32.14 -15.91 -4.46
C TRP A 1225 30.63 -15.77 -4.63
N ILE A 1226 30.17 -14.71 -5.29
CA ILE A 1226 28.75 -14.43 -5.55
C ILE A 1226 28.18 -15.35 -6.64
N ASP A 1227 28.95 -15.62 -7.69
CA ASP A 1227 28.51 -16.40 -8.86
C ASP A 1227 28.68 -17.91 -8.69
N ALA A 1228 29.30 -18.37 -7.60
CA ALA A 1228 29.38 -19.79 -7.27
C ALA A 1228 27.97 -20.39 -7.14
N PRO A 1229 27.57 -21.37 -7.98
CA PRO A 1229 26.26 -21.99 -7.89
C PRO A 1229 26.12 -22.62 -6.51
N ALA A 1230 25.02 -22.31 -5.82
CA ALA A 1230 24.70 -22.73 -4.46
C ALA A 1230 24.97 -24.22 -4.20
N ARG A 1231 26.24 -24.56 -3.95
CA ARG A 1231 26.69 -25.76 -3.27
C ARG A 1231 26.94 -25.30 -1.84
N ARG A 1232 26.31 -26.02 -0.90
CA ARG A 1232 26.70 -26.13 0.51
C ARG A 1232 28.04 -25.46 0.77
N ILE A 1233 28.02 -24.31 1.46
CA ILE A 1233 29.21 -23.74 2.08
C ILE A 1233 29.64 -24.78 3.13
N VAL A 1234 30.48 -25.71 2.70
CA VAL A 1234 31.34 -26.54 3.55
C VAL A 1234 32.60 -25.70 3.73
N PRO A 1235 33.11 -25.53 4.95
CA PRO A 1235 34.13 -24.54 5.27
C PRO A 1235 35.46 -24.88 4.59
N LEU A 1236 36.02 -23.93 3.86
CA LEU A 1236 37.44 -23.94 3.53
C LEU A 1236 38.21 -23.56 4.80
N GLY A 1237 38.77 -24.57 5.47
CA GLY A 1237 39.81 -24.35 6.48
C GLY A 1237 39.74 -25.22 7.74
N ILE A 1238 39.73 -26.55 7.61
CA ILE A 1238 40.40 -27.42 8.60
C ILE A 1238 41.24 -28.43 7.81
N ASP A 1239 42.55 -28.23 7.83
CA ASP A 1239 43.53 -29.28 7.53
C ASP A 1239 43.25 -30.48 8.46
N ARG A 1240 42.96 -31.63 7.86
CA ARG A 1240 43.03 -32.92 8.55
C ARG A 1240 44.42 -33.52 8.34
N PRO A 1241 45.03 -34.16 9.36
CA PRO A 1241 45.54 -35.51 9.14
C PRO A 1241 44.39 -36.50 8.96
#